data_AF-A0A2L1UDJ6-F1
#
_entry.id   AF-A0A2L1UDJ6-F1
#
_cell.length_a   1.000
_cell.length_b   1.000
_cell.length_c   1.000
_cell.angle_alpha   90.00
_cell.angle_beta   90.00
_cell.angle_gamma   90.00
#
_symmetry.space_group_name_H-M   'P 1'
#
loop_
_entity.id
_entity.type
_entity.pdbx_description
1 polymer ?
#
loop_
_entity_poly.entity_id
_entity_poly.type
_entity_poly.pdbx_seq_one_letter_code
_entity_poly.pdbx_strand_id
1 'polypeptide(L)'
;MKRSMKKKWKVIVSTAILAAAFTGFASQTEAAQPHSSYWYPDSLLKWDPKQDKDADFNKGTVKLQKRTKGFNQVNPNALADPKVVALAAMNPSTSGTPSQGSDKFNIYAFNNWQYIDKLVMWGGSAGEGLIVPPSADVIDAAHKNGVPVLGTVFLPQTEHGGKIAWMRELIQKDDKGCFPVADKLLEAAAYYGFDGWFINQETQGATREDAAQMQEFLTYLQNKKPENMEILWYDSMIDTGQVAWQGALTNRNRMFFQNGGQQVADGMFIDFRWQYGATAFQQSPEAAKRLGRSPYDLFAGIDVEANGYNTKINWPVLFPKGKKATTSLGIYRPDWAFNSSKTFEEYMEKEQIFWAGAQKNPALAALPEEADPKGWSGIAHYINDQSAVTGTPFITHFNTGNGKLFAVDGEVVRDKEWNNRSLQDVLPSWRWIAESDGTALKPDFDWSKAYFGGSSLKVKGDLSPAHPTKVKLYKADLSVQDDTAISLVYQTNSDKSTIKVGVSFSDEPDTFTYLDLKPGKDKNGWKQGAVDLSPYAGKKVAALSLEFGSSGEIRDFQANIGELAIENRTEQPASLPAVSGLNIRETEFTEGIYGDGRLEWNKLSGDDVLYYQVYRVKPDHTREYIGATPNNVYYVPQMKRTGKEASTVLEVVPVNRSYRQGEKTSVKFDWPAYPKPTAKFSAEKTLIAPGESVTFRNESSEVTESVEWSFPGARPETSTEENPSVAFPNEGTYTVTLRAKNSEGEDVATKKEFITVTKEAAGGVGDLALNKQATASSFVNDREAPKFALDGNDKTKWCAVGDGPHWLTVDLGSTRKVSGFVVKHAEAGGEAAAFNTRDFEISVSLDGKNWTQVVDVKGNTLGTSKHSIALTEARYVKLNVTKPTQGGDTAARIYGFEVHGLKAPVPTFTDIQDHWAR
;
A
#
# COMPACT_ATOMS: atom_id res chain seq x y z
N MET A 1 -64.83 41.83 -47.23
CA MET A 1 -64.13 42.84 -48.05
C MET A 1 -62.85 42.20 -48.59
N LYS A 2 -62.58 42.40 -49.89
CA LYS A 2 -61.62 41.70 -50.74
C LYS A 2 -60.14 41.95 -50.37
N ARG A 3 -59.30 40.91 -50.59
CA ARG A 3 -57.92 40.91 -51.17
C ARG A 3 -56.81 41.61 -50.34
N SER A 4 -55.54 41.20 -50.30
CA SER A 4 -54.76 40.23 -51.10
C SER A 4 -53.34 40.07 -50.53
N MET A 5 -52.90 38.80 -50.42
CA MET A 5 -51.58 38.22 -50.78
C MET A 5 -50.27 38.75 -50.16
N LYS A 6 -49.49 37.80 -49.62
CA LYS A 6 -48.34 37.22 -50.34
C LYS A 6 -48.07 35.75 -49.92
N LYS A 7 -47.94 34.90 -50.94
CA LYS A 7 -47.70 33.44 -50.93
C LYS A 7 -46.22 33.13 -50.68
N LYS A 8 -45.93 31.94 -50.11
CA LYS A 8 -44.97 30.98 -50.70
C LYS A 8 -45.48 29.54 -50.53
N TRP A 9 -45.27 28.75 -51.58
CA TRP A 9 -45.81 27.42 -51.86
C TRP A 9 -44.72 26.35 -51.67
N LYS A 10 -45.14 25.13 -51.32
CA LYS A 10 -44.37 23.87 -51.38
C LYS A 10 -44.27 23.35 -52.83
N VAL A 11 -43.22 22.60 -53.17
CA VAL A 11 -43.19 21.24 -53.82
C VAL A 11 -41.72 20.74 -53.76
N ILE A 12 -41.38 19.76 -52.92
CA ILE A 12 -40.98 18.34 -53.18
C ILE A 12 -39.81 18.13 -54.17
N VAL A 13 -38.69 17.57 -53.67
CA VAL A 13 -37.88 16.53 -54.34
C VAL A 13 -37.34 15.55 -53.27
N SER A 14 -37.38 14.28 -53.64
CA SER A 14 -37.00 13.02 -52.99
C SER A 14 -35.54 12.88 -52.53
N THR A 15 -35.31 12.18 -51.41
CA THR A 15 -34.02 11.49 -51.16
C THR A 15 -34.20 10.26 -50.26
N ALA A 16 -33.39 9.26 -50.56
CA ALA A 16 -33.44 7.87 -50.11
C ALA A 16 -33.25 7.67 -48.59
N ILE A 17 -33.87 6.60 -48.10
CA ILE A 17 -33.68 6.04 -46.76
C ILE A 17 -32.27 5.45 -46.70
N LEU A 18 -31.37 6.09 -45.95
CA LEU A 18 -30.18 5.44 -45.39
C LEU A 18 -30.49 5.15 -43.92
N ALA A 19 -30.66 3.88 -43.58
CA ALA A 19 -30.73 3.45 -42.19
C ALA A 19 -29.34 3.59 -41.57
N ALA A 20 -29.09 4.71 -40.90
CA ALA A 20 -27.97 4.83 -39.98
C ALA A 20 -28.35 4.09 -38.70
N ALA A 21 -27.77 2.90 -38.51
CA ALA A 21 -27.74 2.23 -37.22
C ALA A 21 -27.00 3.15 -36.24
N PHE A 22 -27.74 3.83 -35.38
CA PHE A 22 -27.18 4.42 -34.16
C PHE A 22 -26.83 3.27 -33.23
N THR A 23 -25.63 2.70 -33.38
CA THR A 23 -24.98 2.00 -32.27
C THR A 23 -24.69 3.04 -31.22
N GLY A 24 -25.47 3.05 -30.15
CA GLY A 24 -25.14 3.79 -28.94
C GLY A 24 -23.79 3.30 -28.44
N PHE A 25 -22.74 4.11 -28.61
CA PHE A 25 -21.56 3.97 -27.77
C PHE A 25 -22.04 4.30 -26.35
N ALA A 26 -22.32 3.27 -25.56
CA ALA A 26 -22.31 3.41 -24.11
C ALA A 26 -20.98 4.07 -23.76
N SER A 27 -21.00 5.15 -22.97
CA SER A 27 -19.77 5.69 -22.40
C SER A 27 -19.13 4.54 -21.63
N GLN A 28 -18.02 3.98 -22.14
CA GLN A 28 -17.20 3.07 -21.35
C GLN A 28 -16.71 3.88 -20.16
N THR A 29 -17.22 3.54 -18.98
CA THR A 29 -16.74 4.07 -17.72
C THR A 29 -15.33 3.53 -17.49
N GLU A 30 -14.38 4.42 -17.24
CA GLU A 30 -12.96 4.10 -17.03
C GLU A 30 -12.79 3.23 -15.77
N ALA A 31 -12.13 2.08 -15.92
CA ALA A 31 -11.78 1.18 -14.84
C ALA A 31 -10.60 1.70 -14.01
N ALA A 32 -10.83 2.74 -13.22
CA ALA A 32 -9.80 3.23 -12.30
C ALA A 32 -9.45 2.19 -11.23
N GLN A 33 -8.22 2.20 -10.72
CA GLN A 33 -7.84 1.46 -9.50
C GLN A 33 -8.77 1.84 -8.33
N PRO A 34 -9.46 0.89 -7.67
CA PRO A 34 -10.21 1.19 -6.47
C PRO A 34 -9.28 1.49 -5.29
N HIS A 35 -9.64 2.49 -4.49
CA HIS A 35 -8.88 2.91 -3.32
C HIS A 35 -9.72 2.85 -2.04
N SER A 36 -9.05 2.57 -0.92
CA SER A 36 -9.65 2.65 0.42
C SER A 36 -10.23 4.04 0.67
N SER A 37 -11.44 4.08 1.22
CA SER A 37 -12.15 5.32 1.48
C SER A 37 -11.48 6.16 2.57
N TYR A 38 -11.74 7.45 2.53
CA TYR A 38 -11.41 8.42 3.58
C TYR A 38 -12.37 9.62 3.44
N TRP A 39 -12.67 10.29 4.55
CA TRP A 39 -13.67 11.36 4.54
C TRP A 39 -13.38 12.52 5.49
N TYR A 40 -13.95 13.67 5.18
CA TYR A 40 -14.29 14.71 6.14
C TYR A 40 -15.73 14.46 6.64
N PRO A 41 -16.16 15.06 7.76
CA PRO A 41 -17.52 14.87 8.27
C PRO A 41 -18.61 15.12 7.21
N ASP A 42 -18.47 16.18 6.42
CA ASP A 42 -19.44 16.55 5.39
C ASP A 42 -19.49 15.58 4.20
N SER A 43 -18.34 15.00 3.82
CA SER A 43 -18.27 14.02 2.74
C SER A 43 -18.77 12.64 3.19
N LEU A 44 -18.54 12.25 4.45
CA LEU A 44 -19.15 11.05 5.03
C LEU A 44 -20.67 11.17 5.11
N LEU A 45 -21.23 12.35 5.45
CA LEU A 45 -22.68 12.55 5.45
C LEU A 45 -23.33 12.28 4.09
N LYS A 46 -22.61 12.58 3.00
CA LYS A 46 -23.05 12.37 1.63
C LYS A 46 -22.74 10.97 1.11
N TRP A 47 -21.93 10.18 1.82
CA TRP A 47 -21.51 8.86 1.38
C TRP A 47 -22.70 7.90 1.31
N ASP A 48 -22.88 7.30 0.15
CA ASP A 48 -23.83 6.22 -0.12
C ASP A 48 -23.06 5.11 -0.84
N PRO A 49 -22.95 3.91 -0.24
CA PRO A 49 -22.21 2.82 -0.85
C PRO A 49 -22.72 2.41 -2.24
N LYS A 50 -23.98 2.73 -2.59
CA LYS A 50 -24.53 2.44 -3.92
C LYS A 50 -24.04 3.40 -5.00
N GLN A 51 -23.54 4.56 -4.62
CA GLN A 51 -23.04 5.59 -5.53
C GLN A 51 -21.51 5.63 -5.58
N ASP A 52 -20.86 5.10 -4.55
CA ASP A 52 -19.42 4.94 -4.47
C ASP A 52 -18.96 3.67 -5.21
N LYS A 53 -18.27 3.87 -6.35
CA LYS A 53 -17.80 2.78 -7.22
C LYS A 53 -16.77 1.87 -6.56
N ASP A 54 -16.06 2.36 -5.54
CA ASP A 54 -14.99 1.64 -4.85
C ASP A 54 -15.51 0.88 -3.62
N ALA A 55 -16.73 1.21 -3.16
CA ALA A 55 -17.28 0.72 -1.91
C ALA A 55 -17.33 -0.81 -1.81
N ASP A 56 -17.65 -1.54 -2.89
CA ASP A 56 -17.63 -3.01 -2.87
C ASP A 56 -16.22 -3.59 -2.73
N PHE A 57 -15.21 -2.94 -3.31
CA PHE A 57 -13.81 -3.37 -3.22
C PHE A 57 -13.24 -3.14 -1.82
N ASN A 58 -13.77 -2.14 -1.10
CA ASN A 58 -13.36 -1.77 0.26
C ASN A 58 -13.99 -2.64 1.36
N LYS A 59 -14.80 -3.66 1.01
CA LYS A 59 -15.37 -4.59 1.99
C LYS A 59 -14.37 -5.65 2.41
N GLY A 60 -14.15 -5.77 3.72
CA GLY A 60 -13.65 -7.00 4.33
C GLY A 60 -14.71 -8.09 4.20
N THR A 61 -14.28 -9.31 3.87
CA THR A 61 -15.18 -10.45 3.61
C THR A 61 -14.85 -11.68 4.44
N VAL A 62 -13.69 -11.70 5.10
CA VAL A 62 -13.35 -12.71 6.11
C VAL A 62 -14.04 -12.35 7.43
N LYS A 63 -14.75 -13.33 8.00
CA LYS A 63 -15.39 -13.18 9.32
C LYS A 63 -14.32 -13.19 10.42
N LEU A 64 -14.53 -12.37 11.46
CA LEU A 64 -13.69 -12.36 12.66
C LEU A 64 -13.63 -13.75 13.31
N GLN A 65 -12.43 -14.35 13.35
CA GLN A 65 -12.22 -15.68 13.91
C GLN A 65 -12.19 -15.67 15.44
N LYS A 66 -12.55 -16.80 16.04
CA LYS A 66 -12.39 -17.00 17.49
C LYS A 66 -10.92 -17.23 17.82
N ARG A 67 -10.52 -16.83 19.03
CA ARG A 67 -9.18 -17.06 19.56
C ARG A 67 -9.20 -17.86 20.84
N THR A 68 -8.12 -18.59 21.08
CA THR A 68 -7.82 -19.28 22.33
C THR A 68 -6.55 -18.70 22.97
N LYS A 69 -6.52 -18.62 24.31
CA LYS A 69 -5.28 -18.35 25.07
C LYS A 69 -4.43 -19.61 25.24
N GLY A 70 -4.93 -20.76 24.79
CA GLY A 70 -4.28 -22.06 24.82
C GLY A 70 -4.22 -22.68 26.22
N PHE A 71 -3.43 -23.74 26.32
CA PHE A 71 -3.24 -24.53 27.54
C PHE A 71 -1.84 -24.34 28.15
N ASN A 72 -0.90 -23.80 27.36
CA ASN A 72 0.48 -23.56 27.75
C ASN A 72 0.81 -22.06 27.79
N GLN A 73 1.68 -21.70 28.72
CA GLN A 73 2.28 -20.38 28.84
C GLN A 73 3.78 -20.51 28.58
N VAL A 74 4.25 -19.98 27.44
CA VAL A 74 5.66 -20.15 27.05
C VAL A 74 6.60 -19.19 27.77
N ASN A 75 6.13 -17.98 28.09
CA ASN A 75 6.92 -17.02 28.87
C ASN A 75 6.40 -16.96 30.31
N PRO A 76 7.22 -17.26 31.33
CA PRO A 76 6.77 -17.26 32.72
C PRO A 76 6.37 -15.87 33.26
N ASN A 77 6.79 -14.78 32.59
CA ASN A 77 6.44 -13.41 33.00
C ASN A 77 5.17 -12.87 32.33
N ALA A 78 4.73 -13.50 31.24
CA ALA A 78 3.60 -13.02 30.48
C ALA A 78 2.28 -13.11 31.28
N LEU A 79 1.42 -12.11 31.13
CA LEU A 79 0.13 -12.04 31.80
C LEU A 79 -1.00 -12.25 30.80
N ALA A 80 -2.04 -12.98 31.23
CA ALA A 80 -3.21 -13.27 30.40
C ALA A 80 -4.34 -12.24 30.54
N ASP A 81 -4.41 -11.51 31.65
CA ASP A 81 -5.47 -10.53 31.93
C ASP A 81 -5.38 -9.22 31.10
N PRO A 82 -4.21 -8.53 30.98
CA PRO A 82 -4.13 -7.29 30.24
C PRO A 82 -4.33 -7.51 28.75
N LYS A 83 -4.98 -6.54 28.11
CA LYS A 83 -5.18 -6.51 26.66
C LYS A 83 -4.13 -5.64 25.99
N VAL A 84 -3.99 -5.76 24.68
CA VAL A 84 -3.15 -4.86 23.86
C VAL A 84 -3.95 -4.26 22.71
N VAL A 85 -3.90 -2.93 22.57
CA VAL A 85 -4.36 -2.25 21.35
C VAL A 85 -3.15 -1.68 20.62
N ALA A 86 -3.05 -1.94 19.31
CA ALA A 86 -2.01 -1.37 18.46
C ALA A 86 -2.63 -0.31 17.52
N LEU A 87 -2.15 0.92 17.58
CA LEU A 87 -2.47 1.99 16.63
C LEU A 87 -1.37 2.00 15.57
N ALA A 88 -1.60 1.33 14.45
CA ALA A 88 -0.58 1.11 13.42
C ALA A 88 -0.98 1.72 12.08
N ALA A 89 -0.06 2.45 11.46
CA ALA A 89 -0.20 2.93 10.10
C ALA A 89 0.04 1.76 9.14
N MET A 90 -1.03 0.98 8.89
CA MET A 90 -0.97 -0.22 8.05
C MET A 90 -0.69 0.10 6.58
N ASN A 91 -1.01 1.33 6.15
CA ASN A 91 -0.81 1.80 4.79
C ASN A 91 0.10 3.04 4.80
N PRO A 92 0.89 3.27 3.74
CA PRO A 92 1.87 4.36 3.69
C PRO A 92 1.23 5.76 3.71
N SER A 93 -0.04 5.89 3.32
CA SER A 93 -0.79 7.15 3.28
C SER A 93 -2.28 6.90 3.53
N THR A 94 -2.99 7.96 3.92
CA THR A 94 -4.45 7.91 4.09
C THR A 94 -5.14 7.78 2.73
N SER A 95 -4.71 8.62 1.79
CA SER A 95 -5.23 8.65 0.42
C SER A 95 -4.43 7.71 -0.50
N GLY A 96 -5.03 7.29 -1.62
CA GLY A 96 -4.33 6.54 -2.66
C GLY A 96 -3.92 5.12 -2.29
N THR A 97 -4.48 4.55 -1.21
CA THR A 97 -4.26 3.17 -0.81
C THR A 97 -5.13 2.22 -1.65
N PRO A 98 -4.57 1.30 -2.46
CA PRO A 98 -5.35 0.32 -3.20
C PRO A 98 -6.18 -0.58 -2.28
N SER A 99 -7.45 -0.83 -2.61
CA SER A 99 -8.39 -1.56 -1.75
C SER A 99 -7.96 -3.00 -1.42
N GLN A 100 -7.31 -3.68 -2.37
CA GLN A 100 -7.04 -5.12 -2.32
C GLN A 100 -5.54 -5.44 -2.54
N GLY A 101 -4.65 -4.52 -2.16
CA GLY A 101 -3.21 -4.66 -2.34
C GLY A 101 -2.68 -4.18 -3.70
N SER A 102 -1.41 -4.43 -3.98
CA SER A 102 -0.71 -3.89 -5.16
C SER A 102 0.48 -4.73 -5.61
N ASP A 103 1.13 -4.36 -6.72
CA ASP A 103 2.35 -4.97 -7.24
C ASP A 103 3.62 -4.50 -6.50
N LYS A 104 3.60 -4.53 -5.16
CA LYS A 104 4.74 -4.12 -4.31
C LYS A 104 4.99 -5.15 -3.24
N PHE A 105 6.25 -5.58 -3.07
CA PHE A 105 6.62 -6.51 -2.02
C PHE A 105 6.79 -5.82 -0.66
N ASN A 106 7.46 -4.66 -0.66
CA ASN A 106 7.86 -3.97 0.57
C ASN A 106 6.71 -3.15 1.15
N ILE A 107 5.92 -3.77 2.02
CA ILE A 107 4.78 -3.18 2.74
C ILE A 107 4.84 -3.56 4.23
N TYR A 108 4.03 -2.89 5.07
CA TYR A 108 3.82 -3.35 6.44
C TYR A 108 2.90 -4.58 6.48
N ALA A 109 3.50 -5.74 6.22
CA ALA A 109 2.88 -7.06 6.35
C ALA A 109 2.95 -7.53 7.81
N PHE A 110 2.11 -6.94 8.67
CA PHE A 110 2.08 -7.23 10.10
C PHE A 110 1.84 -8.72 10.37
N ASN A 111 2.61 -9.29 11.30
CA ASN A 111 2.65 -10.74 11.52
C ASN A 111 2.72 -11.14 13.00
N ASN A 112 2.41 -10.21 13.92
CA ASN A 112 2.41 -10.39 15.38
C ASN A 112 1.00 -10.34 15.98
N TRP A 113 -0.01 -10.78 15.22
CA TRP A 113 -1.43 -10.75 15.62
C TRP A 113 -1.72 -11.48 16.95
N GLN A 114 -0.93 -12.49 17.30
CA GLN A 114 -1.06 -13.26 18.54
C GLN A 114 -0.90 -12.42 19.81
N TYR A 115 -0.24 -11.26 19.72
CA TYR A 115 0.06 -10.41 20.88
C TYR A 115 -0.86 -9.19 21.00
N ILE A 116 -1.73 -8.94 20.01
CA ILE A 116 -2.66 -7.82 20.04
C ILE A 116 -4.09 -8.30 20.20
N ASP A 117 -4.89 -7.58 20.98
CA ASP A 117 -6.32 -7.82 21.08
C ASP A 117 -7.13 -7.02 20.08
N LYS A 118 -6.59 -5.88 19.66
CA LYS A 118 -7.28 -4.93 18.78
C LYS A 118 -6.26 -4.21 17.92
N LEU A 119 -6.61 -4.03 16.66
CA LEU A 119 -5.91 -3.13 15.76
C LEU A 119 -6.74 -1.86 15.60
N VAL A 120 -6.12 -0.70 15.72
CA VAL A 120 -6.65 0.55 15.18
C VAL A 120 -5.84 0.85 13.93
N MET A 121 -6.50 0.87 12.77
CA MET A 121 -5.83 1.31 11.54
C MET A 121 -5.61 2.81 11.63
N TRP A 122 -4.38 3.18 12.00
CA TRP A 122 -3.98 4.57 12.15
C TRP A 122 -3.91 5.24 10.78
N GLY A 123 -4.53 6.40 10.68
CA GLY A 123 -4.58 7.21 9.48
C GLY A 123 -5.36 8.50 9.75
N GLY A 124 -5.43 9.34 8.74
CA GLY A 124 -6.11 10.62 8.79
C GLY A 124 -5.13 11.78 8.91
N SER A 125 -5.40 12.85 8.16
CA SER A 125 -4.63 14.08 8.18
C SER A 125 -5.52 15.25 7.75
N ALA A 126 -5.14 16.47 8.13
CA ALA A 126 -5.89 17.67 7.74
C ALA A 126 -5.90 17.94 6.22
N GLY A 127 -5.00 17.30 5.46
CA GLY A 127 -4.91 17.43 4.00
C GLY A 127 -5.63 16.31 3.24
N GLU A 128 -5.68 15.10 3.82
CA GLU A 128 -6.22 13.93 3.12
C GLU A 128 -7.65 13.58 3.57
N GLY A 129 -7.99 13.76 4.84
CA GLY A 129 -9.28 13.34 5.40
C GLY A 129 -9.14 12.91 6.86
N LEU A 130 -10.21 13.04 7.64
CA LEU A 130 -10.19 12.87 9.11
C LEU A 130 -10.75 11.53 9.58
N ILE A 131 -11.63 10.93 8.76
CA ILE A 131 -12.35 9.70 9.07
C ILE A 131 -11.86 8.63 8.11
N VAL A 132 -11.20 7.62 8.65
CA VAL A 132 -10.49 6.60 7.86
C VAL A 132 -10.95 5.22 8.32
N PRO A 133 -11.76 4.51 7.50
CA PRO A 133 -12.03 3.09 7.73
C PRO A 133 -10.78 2.26 7.45
N PRO A 134 -10.68 1.04 8.03
CA PRO A 134 -9.62 0.12 7.66
C PRO A 134 -9.74 -0.34 6.20
N SER A 135 -8.63 -0.59 5.51
CA SER A 135 -8.66 -1.16 4.16
C SER A 135 -9.04 -2.65 4.19
N ALA A 136 -9.71 -3.13 3.12
CA ALA A 136 -10.26 -4.49 3.08
C ALA A 136 -9.22 -5.59 3.35
N ASP A 137 -8.00 -5.41 2.81
CA ASP A 137 -6.90 -6.35 3.01
C ASP A 137 -6.41 -6.45 4.46
N VAL A 138 -6.50 -5.34 5.21
CA VAL A 138 -6.19 -5.29 6.65
C VAL A 138 -7.33 -5.90 7.46
N ILE A 139 -8.59 -5.61 7.12
CA ILE A 139 -9.76 -6.23 7.76
C ILE A 139 -9.66 -7.75 7.64
N ASP A 140 -9.44 -8.25 6.43
CA ASP A 140 -9.39 -9.69 6.18
C ASP A 140 -8.23 -10.36 6.93
N ALA A 141 -7.04 -9.75 6.96
CA ALA A 141 -5.88 -10.27 7.68
C ALA A 141 -6.10 -10.31 9.19
N ALA A 142 -6.61 -9.21 9.77
CA ALA A 142 -6.89 -9.10 11.20
C ALA A 142 -7.98 -10.11 11.61
N HIS A 143 -9.07 -10.18 10.86
CA HIS A 143 -10.18 -11.08 11.11
C HIS A 143 -9.79 -12.55 11.02
N LYS A 144 -8.96 -12.94 10.04
CA LYS A 144 -8.43 -14.31 9.93
C LYS A 144 -7.62 -14.71 11.16
N ASN A 145 -6.92 -13.75 11.77
CA ASN A 145 -6.17 -13.94 13.00
C ASN A 145 -7.02 -13.68 14.26
N GLY A 146 -8.32 -13.43 14.13
CA GLY A 146 -9.26 -13.22 15.23
C GLY A 146 -9.07 -11.90 15.99
N VAL A 147 -8.48 -10.89 15.33
CA VAL A 147 -8.25 -9.56 15.89
C VAL A 147 -9.28 -8.59 15.28
N PRO A 148 -10.16 -7.97 16.08
CA PRO A 148 -11.02 -6.89 15.60
C PRO A 148 -10.19 -5.67 15.17
N VAL A 149 -10.65 -4.99 14.14
CA VAL A 149 -10.02 -3.79 13.58
C VAL A 149 -10.95 -2.58 13.63
N LEU A 150 -10.43 -1.48 14.16
CA LEU A 150 -11.15 -0.21 14.26
C LEU A 150 -10.63 0.78 13.22
N GLY A 151 -11.54 1.55 12.64
CA GLY A 151 -11.20 2.76 11.89
C GLY A 151 -10.76 3.88 12.82
N THR A 152 -10.24 4.97 12.25
CA THR A 152 -9.81 6.16 13.00
C THR A 152 -10.66 7.37 12.64
N VAL A 153 -11.16 8.08 13.65
CA VAL A 153 -11.63 9.45 13.54
C VAL A 153 -10.59 10.34 14.23
N PHE A 154 -9.76 11.01 13.43
CA PHE A 154 -8.69 11.87 13.93
C PHE A 154 -9.02 13.34 13.67
N LEU A 155 -9.18 14.10 14.75
CA LEU A 155 -9.34 15.55 14.73
C LEU A 155 -7.98 16.17 15.11
N PRO A 156 -7.16 16.64 14.14
CA PRO A 156 -5.75 16.95 14.38
C PRO A 156 -5.52 18.12 15.33
N GLN A 157 -4.31 18.22 15.87
CA GLN A 157 -3.86 19.43 16.56
C GLN A 157 -3.92 20.63 15.62
N THR A 158 -4.14 21.83 16.17
CA THR A 158 -4.24 23.07 15.38
C THR A 158 -2.94 23.39 14.63
N GLU A 159 -1.79 23.02 15.19
CA GLU A 159 -0.47 23.17 14.55
C GLU A 159 -0.27 22.25 13.33
N HIS A 160 -1.04 21.18 13.24
CA HIS A 160 -1.06 20.25 12.11
C HIS A 160 -2.28 20.46 11.19
N GLY A 161 -2.86 21.66 11.22
CA GLY A 161 -3.97 22.05 10.35
C GLY A 161 -5.37 21.68 10.87
N GLY A 162 -5.49 21.19 12.11
CA GLY A 162 -6.77 20.87 12.74
C GLY A 162 -7.68 22.09 12.87
N LYS A 163 -8.98 21.90 12.61
CA LYS A 163 -10.00 22.97 12.65
C LYS A 163 -11.13 22.56 13.56
N ILE A 164 -11.45 23.41 14.55
CA ILE A 164 -12.53 23.14 15.51
C ILE A 164 -13.90 23.00 14.83
N ALA A 165 -14.07 23.61 13.65
CA ALA A 165 -15.27 23.45 12.83
C ALA A 165 -15.55 21.99 12.47
N TRP A 166 -14.53 21.21 12.11
CA TRP A 166 -14.69 19.79 11.78
C TRP A 166 -15.14 18.95 12.97
N MET A 167 -14.66 19.28 14.18
CA MET A 167 -15.15 18.63 15.40
C MET A 167 -16.65 18.94 15.60
N ARG A 168 -17.06 20.20 15.43
CA ARG A 168 -18.47 20.61 15.56
C ARG A 168 -19.37 20.00 14.48
N GLU A 169 -18.88 19.86 13.26
CA GLU A 169 -19.58 19.14 12.19
C GLU A 169 -19.75 17.66 12.52
N LEU A 170 -18.71 17.01 13.06
CA LEU A 170 -18.76 15.61 13.51
C LEU A 170 -19.86 15.38 14.56
N ILE A 171 -19.96 16.29 15.54
CA ILE A 171 -20.93 16.18 16.65
C ILE A 171 -22.22 16.96 16.40
N GLN A 172 -22.47 17.40 15.17
CA GLN A 172 -23.68 18.16 14.86
C GLN A 172 -24.93 17.29 15.02
N LYS A 173 -25.94 17.84 15.71
CA LYS A 173 -27.27 17.23 15.79
C LYS A 173 -28.18 17.70 14.66
N ASP A 174 -29.07 16.83 14.21
CA ASP A 174 -30.20 17.22 13.37
C ASP A 174 -31.36 17.81 14.22
N ASP A 175 -32.44 18.24 13.54
CA ASP A 175 -33.63 18.81 14.19
C ASP A 175 -34.35 17.82 15.13
N LYS A 176 -34.03 16.52 15.05
CA LYS A 176 -34.57 15.47 15.92
C LYS A 176 -33.65 15.16 17.10
N GLY A 177 -32.50 15.83 17.20
CA GLY A 177 -31.49 15.61 18.22
C GLY A 177 -30.62 14.36 17.99
N CYS A 178 -30.72 13.74 16.81
CA CYS A 178 -29.86 12.63 16.40
C CYS A 178 -28.51 13.14 15.88
N PHE A 179 -27.47 12.30 15.89
CA PHE A 179 -26.15 12.63 15.34
C PHE A 179 -25.95 11.94 13.98
N PRO A 180 -26.15 12.62 12.84
CA PRO A 180 -26.15 11.95 11.54
C PRO A 180 -24.78 11.39 11.15
N VAL A 181 -23.68 12.04 11.55
CA VAL A 181 -22.33 11.52 11.31
C VAL A 181 -22.09 10.24 12.12
N ALA A 182 -22.61 10.15 13.35
CA ALA A 182 -22.53 8.93 14.14
C ALA A 182 -23.26 7.76 13.46
N ASP A 183 -24.46 8.00 12.92
CA ASP A 183 -25.19 6.98 12.17
C ASP A 183 -24.39 6.53 10.93
N LYS A 184 -23.73 7.46 10.23
CA LYS A 184 -22.86 7.12 9.08
C LYS A 184 -21.59 6.37 9.46
N LEU A 185 -20.98 6.66 10.61
CA LEU A 185 -19.84 5.88 11.12
C LEU A 185 -20.24 4.42 11.36
N LEU A 186 -21.41 4.19 11.96
CA LEU A 186 -21.95 2.84 12.19
C LEU A 186 -22.34 2.15 10.87
N GLU A 187 -22.93 2.90 9.92
CA GLU A 187 -23.27 2.40 8.58
C GLU A 187 -22.02 1.95 7.82
N ALA A 188 -20.96 2.77 7.80
CA ALA A 188 -19.70 2.45 7.13
C ALA A 188 -19.02 1.22 7.75
N ALA A 189 -18.97 1.14 9.09
CA ALA A 189 -18.44 -0.02 9.80
C ALA A 189 -19.22 -1.31 9.48
N ALA A 190 -20.55 -1.24 9.45
CA ALA A 190 -21.39 -2.38 9.10
C ALA A 190 -21.24 -2.79 7.63
N TYR A 191 -21.12 -1.82 6.72
CA TYR A 191 -21.05 -2.07 5.28
C TYR A 191 -19.70 -2.63 4.85
N TYR A 192 -18.59 -2.05 5.32
CA TYR A 192 -17.24 -2.53 5.03
C TYR A 192 -16.83 -3.72 5.91
N GLY A 193 -17.55 -3.97 7.01
CA GLY A 193 -17.39 -5.16 7.83
C GLY A 193 -16.21 -5.07 8.80
N PHE A 194 -16.02 -3.93 9.47
CA PHE A 194 -15.01 -3.75 10.53
C PHE A 194 -15.66 -3.39 11.87
N ASP A 195 -14.89 -3.43 12.96
CA ASP A 195 -15.42 -3.62 14.31
C ASP A 195 -15.56 -2.33 15.13
N GLY A 196 -15.59 -1.17 14.47
CA GLY A 196 -15.88 0.11 15.13
C GLY A 196 -14.79 1.16 14.97
N TRP A 197 -14.66 2.06 15.94
CA TRP A 197 -13.96 3.34 15.77
C TRP A 197 -13.11 3.75 16.97
N PHE A 198 -11.90 4.21 16.67
CA PHE A 198 -11.06 4.97 17.59
C PHE A 198 -11.26 6.47 17.35
N ILE A 199 -11.66 7.21 18.38
CA ILE A 199 -11.93 8.64 18.32
C ILE A 199 -10.81 9.40 19.02
N ASN A 200 -10.08 10.20 18.26
CA ASN A 200 -8.98 11.02 18.74
C ASN A 200 -9.28 12.51 18.55
N GLN A 201 -9.64 13.19 19.63
CA GLN A 201 -9.93 14.63 19.62
C GLN A 201 -8.69 15.39 20.11
N GLU A 202 -7.90 15.93 19.18
CA GLU A 202 -6.67 16.71 19.49
C GLU A 202 -6.81 18.20 19.13
N THR A 203 -7.96 18.58 18.58
CA THR A 203 -8.18 19.95 18.13
C THR A 203 -8.51 20.87 19.30
N GLN A 204 -7.63 21.84 19.55
CA GLN A 204 -7.83 22.89 20.54
C GLN A 204 -9.01 23.82 20.18
N GLY A 205 -9.55 24.51 21.20
CA GLY A 205 -10.58 25.54 21.03
C GLY A 205 -12.02 25.09 21.30
N ALA A 206 -12.23 23.86 21.78
CA ALA A 206 -13.53 23.41 22.24
C ALA A 206 -13.91 24.04 23.59
N THR A 207 -15.21 24.21 23.79
CA THR A 207 -15.84 24.75 24.99
C THR A 207 -16.38 23.64 25.90
N ARG A 208 -16.87 23.99 27.09
CA ARG A 208 -17.52 23.03 28.00
C ARG A 208 -18.78 22.45 27.34
N GLU A 209 -19.50 23.25 26.56
CA GLU A 209 -20.69 22.85 25.82
C GLU A 209 -20.32 21.86 24.71
N ASP A 210 -19.24 22.13 23.96
CA ASP A 210 -18.70 21.18 22.96
C ASP A 210 -18.32 19.84 23.64
N ALA A 211 -17.69 19.87 24.81
CA ALA A 211 -17.33 18.68 25.58
C ALA A 211 -18.55 17.87 26.04
N ALA A 212 -19.62 18.54 26.46
CA ALA A 212 -20.88 17.90 26.83
C ALA A 212 -21.54 17.23 25.60
N GLN A 213 -21.56 17.92 24.46
CA GLN A 213 -22.11 17.36 23.23
C GLN A 213 -21.27 16.20 22.67
N MET A 214 -19.94 16.20 22.83
CA MET A 214 -19.11 15.03 22.51
C MET A 214 -19.44 13.82 23.39
N GLN A 215 -19.70 14.01 24.69
CA GLN A 215 -20.16 12.92 25.55
C GLN A 215 -21.49 12.34 25.07
N GLU A 216 -22.42 13.19 24.64
CA GLU A 216 -23.69 12.77 24.05
C GLU A 216 -23.50 12.02 22.72
N PHE A 217 -22.58 12.49 21.87
CA PHE A 217 -22.22 11.83 20.61
C PHE A 217 -21.68 10.42 20.85
N LEU A 218 -20.72 10.27 21.77
CA LEU A 218 -20.15 8.97 22.14
C LEU A 218 -21.21 8.06 22.79
N THR A 219 -22.05 8.60 23.66
CA THR A 219 -23.18 7.87 24.26
C THR A 219 -24.17 7.40 23.19
N TYR A 220 -24.44 8.23 22.19
CA TYR A 220 -25.30 7.87 21.06
C TYR A 220 -24.71 6.71 20.25
N LEU A 221 -23.40 6.76 19.94
CA LEU A 221 -22.70 5.64 19.32
C LEU A 221 -22.81 4.37 20.17
N GLN A 222 -22.55 4.44 21.48
CA GLN A 222 -22.66 3.29 22.38
C GLN A 222 -24.06 2.67 22.40
N ASN A 223 -25.10 3.51 22.38
CA ASN A 223 -26.48 3.03 22.44
C ASN A 223 -26.98 2.47 21.11
N LYS A 224 -26.38 2.85 19.98
CA LYS A 224 -26.81 2.42 18.64
C LYS A 224 -25.91 1.38 17.99
N LYS A 225 -24.65 1.25 18.41
CA LYS A 225 -23.72 0.28 17.82
C LYS A 225 -24.24 -1.15 18.04
N PRO A 226 -24.03 -2.07 17.09
CA PRO A 226 -24.24 -3.49 17.34
C PRO A 226 -23.22 -4.01 18.38
N GLU A 227 -23.53 -5.13 19.02
CA GLU A 227 -22.71 -5.69 20.11
C GLU A 227 -21.26 -5.99 19.71
N ASN A 228 -21.02 -6.27 18.43
CA ASN A 228 -19.69 -6.58 17.89
C ASN A 228 -18.86 -5.35 17.51
N MET A 229 -19.38 -4.14 17.67
CA MET A 229 -18.62 -2.91 17.43
C MET A 229 -18.11 -2.31 18.74
N GLU A 230 -16.95 -1.66 18.68
CA GLU A 230 -16.34 -0.95 19.79
C GLU A 230 -16.02 0.50 19.47
N ILE A 231 -16.15 1.38 20.47
CA ILE A 231 -15.72 2.77 20.41
C ILE A 231 -14.63 2.97 21.44
N LEU A 232 -13.44 3.34 20.98
CA LEU A 232 -12.31 3.69 21.83
C LEU A 232 -12.10 5.20 21.81
N TRP A 233 -11.78 5.77 22.97
CA TRP A 233 -11.55 7.20 23.16
C TRP A 233 -10.09 7.48 23.54
N TYR A 234 -9.47 8.50 22.95
CA TYR A 234 -8.14 8.96 23.36
C TYR A 234 -8.22 9.96 24.53
N ASP A 235 -7.50 9.71 25.62
CA ASP A 235 -7.31 10.66 26.72
C ASP A 235 -6.72 11.95 26.16
N SER A 236 -7.54 13.00 25.96
CA SER A 236 -7.18 14.27 25.32
C SER A 236 -8.08 15.40 25.78
N MET A 237 -9.26 15.57 25.17
CA MET A 237 -10.28 16.54 25.59
C MET A 237 -10.79 16.21 26.99
N ILE A 238 -10.85 17.23 27.86
CA ILE A 238 -11.37 17.13 29.22
C ILE A 238 -12.75 17.81 29.37
N ASP A 239 -13.32 17.74 30.57
CA ASP A 239 -14.64 18.29 30.93
C ASP A 239 -14.88 19.78 30.58
N THR A 240 -13.82 20.57 30.39
CA THR A 240 -13.89 21.98 29.99
C THR A 240 -13.83 22.19 28.48
N GLY A 241 -13.64 21.14 27.68
CA GLY A 241 -13.41 21.19 26.24
C GLY A 241 -11.96 21.42 25.82
N GLN A 242 -11.09 21.76 26.77
CA GLN A 242 -9.66 21.91 26.48
C GLN A 242 -9.03 20.55 26.18
N VAL A 243 -8.10 20.50 25.23
CA VAL A 243 -7.22 19.34 25.07
C VAL A 243 -6.13 19.48 26.11
N ALA A 244 -6.21 18.61 27.12
CA ALA A 244 -5.33 18.61 28.27
C ALA A 244 -5.20 17.17 28.75
N TRP A 245 -4.34 16.40 28.09
CA TRP A 245 -4.31 14.98 28.38
C TRP A 245 -3.85 14.68 29.81
N GLN A 246 -4.34 13.62 30.40
CA GLN A 246 -4.17 13.38 31.83
C GLN A 246 -3.07 12.37 32.15
N GLY A 247 -2.75 11.47 31.21
CA GLY A 247 -1.86 10.33 31.47
C GLY A 247 -2.42 9.38 32.53
N ALA A 248 -3.74 9.42 32.76
CA ALA A 248 -4.45 8.62 33.75
C ALA A 248 -5.97 8.77 33.56
N LEU A 249 -6.75 7.86 34.13
CA LEU A 249 -8.18 8.08 34.30
C LEU A 249 -8.41 8.99 35.52
N THR A 250 -8.94 10.20 35.30
CA THR A 250 -9.11 11.22 36.35
C THR A 250 -10.53 11.80 36.36
N ASN A 251 -10.81 12.67 37.34
CA ASN A 251 -12.08 13.41 37.37
C ASN A 251 -12.27 14.36 36.18
N ARG A 252 -11.21 14.67 35.41
CA ARG A 252 -11.27 15.59 34.26
C ARG A 252 -11.66 14.89 32.96
N ASN A 253 -11.44 13.58 32.82
CA ASN A 253 -11.71 12.83 31.59
C ASN A 253 -12.64 11.61 31.77
N ARG A 254 -12.95 11.18 33.01
CA ARG A 254 -13.76 9.98 33.26
C ARG A 254 -15.12 9.97 32.58
N MET A 255 -15.73 11.12 32.34
CA MET A 255 -17.03 11.23 31.68
C MET A 255 -17.02 10.78 30.21
N PHE A 256 -15.86 10.73 29.56
CA PHE A 256 -15.71 10.15 28.21
C PHE A 256 -15.53 8.62 28.23
N PHE A 257 -15.28 8.04 29.40
CA PHE A 257 -15.20 6.59 29.62
C PHE A 257 -16.52 6.04 30.16
N GLN A 258 -17.00 6.62 31.27
CA GLN A 258 -18.22 6.26 31.98
C GLN A 258 -18.81 7.50 32.67
N ASN A 259 -20.10 7.78 32.45
CA ASN A 259 -20.80 8.88 33.12
C ASN A 259 -22.03 8.36 33.88
N GLY A 260 -21.90 8.24 35.21
CA GLY A 260 -22.91 7.59 36.03
C GLY A 260 -23.11 6.12 35.62
N GLY A 261 -24.36 5.70 35.43
CA GLY A 261 -24.69 4.36 34.94
C GLY A 261 -24.49 4.16 33.43
N GLN A 262 -24.18 5.22 32.68
CA GLN A 262 -24.07 5.17 31.23
C GLN A 262 -22.63 4.94 30.77
N GLN A 263 -22.42 3.89 29.98
CA GLN A 263 -21.16 3.66 29.27
C GLN A 263 -21.03 4.64 28.11
N VAL A 264 -19.89 5.32 28.02
CA VAL A 264 -19.62 6.37 27.01
C VAL A 264 -18.59 5.89 25.98
N ALA A 265 -17.61 5.07 26.39
CA ALA A 265 -16.70 4.37 25.50
C ALA A 265 -16.42 2.95 25.99
N ASP A 266 -16.14 2.02 25.08
CA ASP A 266 -15.76 0.63 25.39
C ASP A 266 -14.36 0.55 26.01
N GLY A 267 -13.50 1.51 25.69
CA GLY A 267 -12.18 1.66 26.29
C GLY A 267 -11.60 3.05 26.12
N MET A 268 -10.54 3.33 26.87
CA MET A 268 -9.82 4.61 26.81
C MET A 268 -8.32 4.35 26.60
N PHE A 269 -7.75 4.94 25.56
CA PHE A 269 -6.32 4.98 25.36
C PHE A 269 -5.74 6.13 26.18
N ILE A 270 -4.92 5.80 27.18
CA ILE A 270 -4.33 6.73 28.13
C ILE A 270 -3.05 7.31 27.52
N ASP A 271 -2.93 8.63 27.52
CA ASP A 271 -1.80 9.34 26.93
C ASP A 271 -0.45 8.97 27.57
N PHE A 272 0.62 9.04 26.77
CA PHE A 272 1.99 8.60 27.08
C PHE A 272 2.58 9.17 28.38
N ARG A 273 2.10 10.32 28.86
CA ARG A 273 2.65 11.01 30.05
C ARG A 273 2.47 10.27 31.37
N TRP A 274 1.71 9.17 31.40
CA TRP A 274 1.67 8.26 32.56
C TRP A 274 3.07 7.80 33.01
N GLN A 275 4.03 7.75 32.08
CA GLN A 275 5.42 7.37 32.33
C GLN A 275 6.15 8.32 33.31
N TYR A 276 5.73 9.59 33.38
CA TYR A 276 6.33 10.63 34.22
C TYR A 276 5.50 10.95 35.48
N GLY A 277 4.22 10.55 35.50
CA GLY A 277 3.24 10.87 36.56
C GLY A 277 2.69 9.64 37.28
N ALA A 278 3.56 8.77 37.81
CA ALA A 278 3.20 7.43 38.30
C ALA A 278 2.03 7.41 39.30
N THR A 279 1.91 8.41 40.19
CA THR A 279 0.88 8.39 41.25
C THR A 279 -0.54 8.53 40.71
N ALA A 280 -0.79 9.38 39.71
CA ALA A 280 -2.13 9.53 39.13
C ALA A 280 -2.50 8.30 38.31
N PHE A 281 -1.56 7.80 37.49
CA PHE A 281 -1.76 6.61 36.69
C PHE A 281 -2.07 5.37 37.55
N GLN A 282 -1.32 5.16 38.64
CA GLN A 282 -1.53 4.06 39.58
C GLN A 282 -2.90 4.07 40.27
N GLN A 283 -3.63 5.19 40.28
CA GLN A 283 -4.99 5.28 40.82
C GLN A 283 -6.07 4.96 39.78
N SER A 284 -5.71 4.88 38.48
CA SER A 284 -6.64 4.57 37.39
C SER A 284 -7.41 3.26 37.58
N PRO A 285 -6.80 2.16 38.10
CA PRO A 285 -7.53 0.91 38.31
C PRO A 285 -8.65 1.04 39.32
N GLU A 286 -8.38 1.69 40.46
CA GLU A 286 -9.40 1.98 41.48
C GLU A 286 -10.45 2.96 40.96
N ALA A 287 -10.05 3.96 40.16
CA ALA A 287 -10.98 4.88 39.51
C ALA A 287 -11.94 4.14 38.57
N ALA A 288 -11.43 3.24 37.72
CA ALA A 288 -12.25 2.41 36.82
C ALA A 288 -13.21 1.52 37.61
N LYS A 289 -12.73 0.84 38.65
CA LYS A 289 -13.57 0.00 39.53
C LYS A 289 -14.69 0.79 40.20
N ARG A 290 -14.42 2.01 40.68
CA ARG A 290 -15.46 2.90 41.27
C ARG A 290 -16.52 3.32 40.25
N LEU A 291 -16.19 3.32 38.97
CA LEU A 291 -17.11 3.55 37.86
C LEU A 291 -17.80 2.27 37.37
N GLY A 292 -17.56 1.12 38.01
CA GLY A 292 -18.11 -0.17 37.60
C GLY A 292 -17.46 -0.75 36.34
N ARG A 293 -16.26 -0.30 35.98
CA ARG A 293 -15.55 -0.70 34.76
C ARG A 293 -14.27 -1.47 35.06
N SER A 294 -13.84 -2.27 34.09
CA SER A 294 -12.59 -3.03 34.19
C SER A 294 -11.39 -2.09 34.04
N PRO A 295 -10.34 -2.22 34.89
CA PRO A 295 -9.06 -1.56 34.66
C PRO A 295 -8.41 -1.91 33.32
N TYR A 296 -8.76 -3.08 32.74
CA TYR A 296 -8.21 -3.55 31.47
C TYR A 296 -8.95 -2.99 30.24
N ASP A 297 -9.93 -2.11 30.45
CA ASP A 297 -10.50 -1.28 29.38
C ASP A 297 -9.74 0.07 29.24
N LEU A 298 -8.74 0.30 30.10
CA LEU A 298 -7.78 1.40 29.98
C LEU A 298 -6.49 0.89 29.33
N PHE A 299 -6.01 1.55 28.28
CA PHE A 299 -4.82 1.15 27.53
C PHE A 299 -3.72 2.19 27.73
N ALA A 300 -2.74 1.87 28.58
CA ALA A 300 -1.59 2.74 28.85
C ALA A 300 -0.75 2.90 27.59
N GLY A 301 -0.78 4.07 26.98
CA GLY A 301 -0.14 4.35 25.71
C GLY A 301 1.39 4.39 25.81
N ILE A 302 2.08 3.75 24.88
CA ILE A 302 3.50 3.96 24.63
C ILE A 302 3.66 4.55 23.23
N ASP A 303 4.45 5.61 23.11
CA ASP A 303 4.83 6.19 21.83
C ASP A 303 6.15 5.54 21.38
N VAL A 304 6.07 4.74 20.33
CA VAL A 304 7.23 4.07 19.74
C VAL A 304 7.54 4.59 18.34
N GLU A 305 6.87 5.63 17.87
CA GLU A 305 6.96 6.12 16.48
C GLU A 305 8.40 6.50 16.09
N ALA A 306 9.10 7.21 16.97
CA ALA A 306 10.44 7.72 16.67
C ALA A 306 11.55 6.69 16.94
N ASN A 307 11.43 5.93 18.04
CA ASN A 307 12.55 5.16 18.60
C ASN A 307 12.29 3.65 18.74
N GLY A 308 11.07 3.17 18.49
CA GLY A 308 10.76 1.74 18.55
C GLY A 308 11.10 1.11 19.90
N TYR A 309 11.76 -0.04 19.83
CA TYR A 309 12.27 -0.74 21.01
C TYR A 309 13.41 0.01 21.74
N ASN A 310 13.94 1.11 21.21
CA ASN A 310 14.89 1.97 21.95
C ASN A 310 14.18 2.95 22.89
N THR A 311 12.85 3.03 22.82
CA THR A 311 12.05 3.88 23.71
C THR A 311 12.14 3.37 25.16
N LYS A 312 12.47 4.26 26.09
CA LYS A 312 12.54 3.94 27.52
C LYS A 312 11.17 4.03 28.16
N ILE A 313 10.56 2.88 28.44
CA ILE A 313 9.22 2.79 29.03
C ILE A 313 9.32 2.45 30.51
N ASN A 314 8.44 3.03 31.33
CA ASN A 314 8.36 2.71 32.75
C ASN A 314 7.60 1.40 33.00
N TRP A 315 8.11 0.27 32.47
CA TRP A 315 7.49 -1.05 32.55
C TRP A 315 7.09 -1.46 33.97
N PRO A 316 7.90 -1.24 35.02
CA PRO A 316 7.55 -1.67 36.38
C PRO A 316 6.28 -1.00 36.94
N VAL A 317 5.87 0.14 36.38
CA VAL A 317 4.62 0.83 36.76
C VAL A 317 3.41 0.20 36.08
N LEU A 318 3.54 -0.29 34.84
CA LEU A 318 2.47 -0.97 34.11
C LEU A 318 2.40 -2.46 34.45
N PHE A 319 3.55 -3.14 34.52
CA PHE A 319 3.74 -4.56 34.81
C PHE A 319 4.60 -4.74 36.06
N PRO A 320 4.06 -4.45 37.26
CA PRO A 320 4.80 -4.64 38.50
C PRO A 320 5.13 -6.12 38.74
N LYS A 321 6.40 -6.41 39.07
CA LYS A 321 6.90 -7.77 39.31
C LYS A 321 6.06 -8.54 40.33
N GLY A 322 5.65 -9.76 39.97
CA GLY A 322 4.86 -10.65 40.82
C GLY A 322 3.45 -10.16 41.14
N LYS A 323 2.95 -9.15 40.42
CA LYS A 323 1.61 -8.56 40.59
C LYS A 323 0.86 -8.55 39.26
N LYS A 324 -0.44 -8.30 39.33
CA LYS A 324 -1.26 -8.04 38.14
C LYS A 324 -0.81 -6.74 37.46
N ALA A 325 -0.96 -6.68 36.14
CA ALA A 325 -0.79 -5.45 35.38
C ALA A 325 -1.74 -4.36 35.89
N THR A 326 -1.26 -3.12 35.93
CA THR A 326 -2.02 -1.95 36.38
C THR A 326 -3.21 -1.71 35.45
N THR A 327 -2.99 -1.70 34.15
CA THR A 327 -4.02 -1.58 33.09
C THR A 327 -3.63 -2.44 31.88
N SER A 328 -4.36 -2.32 30.78
CA SER A 328 -3.95 -2.84 29.46
C SER A 328 -2.87 -1.95 28.82
N LEU A 329 -2.26 -2.40 27.73
CA LEU A 329 -1.21 -1.71 26.98
C LEU A 329 -1.75 -1.13 25.68
N GLY A 330 -1.45 0.15 25.40
CA GLY A 330 -1.68 0.76 24.11
C GLY A 330 -0.36 1.03 23.40
N ILE A 331 -0.19 0.59 22.15
CA ILE A 331 1.04 0.79 21.38
C ILE A 331 0.74 1.75 20.24
N TYR A 332 1.32 2.94 20.29
CA TYR A 332 1.21 3.93 19.22
C TYR A 332 2.39 3.80 18.26
N ARG A 333 2.07 3.49 17.00
CA ARG A 333 2.98 3.39 15.84
C ARG A 333 4.01 2.25 15.89
N PRO A 334 3.60 0.99 16.14
CA PRO A 334 4.50 -0.17 16.02
C PRO A 334 5.02 -0.36 14.57
N ASP A 335 4.35 0.22 13.57
CA ASP A 335 4.83 0.33 12.19
C ASP A 335 6.18 1.05 12.05
N TRP A 336 6.71 1.65 13.12
CA TRP A 336 8.11 2.09 13.23
C TRP A 336 9.10 1.05 12.70
N ALA A 337 8.90 -0.24 12.98
CA ALA A 337 9.84 -1.28 12.56
C ALA A 337 9.99 -1.28 11.03
N PHE A 338 8.91 -1.05 10.31
CA PHE A 338 8.90 -0.92 8.85
C PHE A 338 9.44 0.45 8.42
N ASN A 339 8.85 1.53 8.94
CA ASN A 339 9.15 2.89 8.51
C ASN A 339 10.60 3.34 8.79
N SER A 340 11.23 2.79 9.81
CA SER A 340 12.62 3.11 10.16
C SER A 340 13.66 2.24 9.44
N SER A 341 13.24 1.27 8.63
CA SER A 341 14.13 0.28 8.01
C SER A 341 14.44 0.62 6.56
N LYS A 342 15.68 0.36 6.15
CA LYS A 342 16.15 0.59 4.77
C LYS A 342 16.01 -0.66 3.91
N THR A 343 16.05 -1.84 4.54
CA THR A 343 15.85 -3.12 3.86
C THR A 343 14.74 -3.91 4.54
N PHE A 344 14.17 -4.85 3.80
CA PHE A 344 13.13 -5.71 4.32
C PHE A 344 13.65 -6.66 5.42
N GLU A 345 14.91 -7.10 5.32
CA GLU A 345 15.57 -7.91 6.35
C GLU A 345 15.74 -7.15 7.67
N GLU A 346 16.10 -5.87 7.59
CA GLU A 346 16.17 -4.99 8.77
C GLU A 346 14.79 -4.81 9.41
N TYR A 347 13.75 -4.62 8.60
CA TYR A 347 12.36 -4.57 9.07
C TYR A 347 11.98 -5.83 9.84
N MET A 348 12.21 -7.01 9.25
CA MET A 348 11.89 -8.29 9.89
C MET A 348 12.69 -8.50 11.18
N GLU A 349 13.96 -8.09 11.23
CA GLU A 349 14.76 -8.15 12.45
C GLU A 349 14.20 -7.23 13.55
N LYS A 350 13.85 -5.99 13.21
CA LYS A 350 13.27 -5.05 14.17
C LYS A 350 11.91 -5.50 14.69
N GLU A 351 11.04 -6.03 13.82
CA GLU A 351 9.78 -6.64 14.23
C GLU A 351 10.02 -7.76 15.25
N GLN A 352 10.96 -8.68 14.97
CA GLN A 352 11.23 -9.76 15.93
C GLN A 352 11.76 -9.26 17.27
N ILE A 353 12.63 -8.25 17.28
CA ILE A 353 13.12 -7.66 18.53
C ILE A 353 12.00 -6.92 19.27
N PHE A 354 11.15 -6.19 18.54
CA PHE A 354 10.04 -5.44 19.12
C PHE A 354 9.06 -6.36 19.86
N TRP A 355 8.69 -7.48 19.23
CA TRP A 355 7.67 -8.37 19.78
C TRP A 355 8.23 -9.49 20.67
N ALA A 356 9.34 -10.13 20.30
CA ALA A 356 9.93 -11.26 21.04
C ALA A 356 11.15 -10.89 21.89
N GLY A 357 11.63 -9.65 21.83
CA GLY A 357 12.79 -9.17 22.59
C GLY A 357 14.14 -9.46 21.89
N ALA A 358 15.23 -8.96 22.48
CA ALA A 358 16.57 -9.02 21.88
C ALA A 358 17.07 -10.45 21.56
N GLN A 359 16.59 -11.45 22.29
CA GLN A 359 16.93 -12.86 22.06
C GLN A 359 16.12 -13.49 20.92
N LYS A 360 15.12 -12.78 20.37
CA LYS A 360 14.24 -13.24 19.27
C LYS A 360 13.58 -14.59 19.57
N ASN A 361 13.28 -14.82 20.85
CA ASN A 361 12.66 -16.03 21.36
C ASN A 361 11.64 -15.65 22.43
N PRO A 362 10.33 -15.80 22.16
CA PRO A 362 9.29 -15.33 23.06
C PRO A 362 9.19 -16.13 24.37
N ALA A 363 9.81 -17.32 24.48
CA ALA A 363 9.81 -18.11 25.70
C ALA A 363 10.86 -17.67 26.73
N LEU A 364 11.90 -16.94 26.31
CA LEU A 364 12.98 -16.55 27.20
C LEU A 364 12.58 -15.33 28.03
N ALA A 365 12.95 -15.35 29.31
CA ALA A 365 12.94 -14.13 30.12
C ALA A 365 13.93 -13.13 29.51
N ALA A 366 13.59 -11.84 29.50
CA ALA A 366 14.49 -10.81 28.98
C ALA A 366 15.85 -10.85 29.69
N LEU A 367 16.91 -10.40 28.99
CA LEU A 367 18.22 -10.14 29.59
C LEU A 367 18.03 -9.31 30.87
N PRO A 368 18.81 -9.55 31.94
CA PRO A 368 18.37 -9.27 33.30
C PRO A 368 17.86 -7.85 33.48
N GLU A 369 16.58 -7.75 33.84
CA GLU A 369 15.82 -6.58 34.32
C GLU A 369 16.63 -5.71 35.29
N GLU A 370 17.59 -6.32 35.99
CA GLU A 370 18.45 -5.68 36.98
C GLU A 370 19.43 -4.65 36.40
N ALA A 371 19.78 -4.73 35.11
CA ALA A 371 20.70 -3.79 34.47
C ALA A 371 19.99 -2.53 33.93
N ASP A 372 18.75 -2.67 33.43
CA ASP A 372 17.91 -1.55 32.97
C ASP A 372 16.41 -1.93 32.97
N PRO A 373 15.66 -1.65 34.05
CA PRO A 373 14.24 -1.99 34.16
C PRO A 373 13.34 -1.19 33.21
N LYS A 374 13.87 -0.17 32.53
CA LYS A 374 13.18 0.58 31.47
C LYS A 374 13.60 0.15 30.06
N GLY A 375 14.48 -0.83 29.96
CA GLY A 375 14.89 -1.45 28.71
C GLY A 375 13.76 -2.22 28.04
N TRP A 376 13.94 -2.58 26.78
CA TRP A 376 12.93 -3.27 26.01
C TRP A 376 13.07 -4.79 26.09
N SER A 377 12.10 -5.43 26.74
CA SER A 377 12.06 -6.88 26.95
C SER A 377 11.36 -7.65 25.82
N GLY A 378 10.68 -6.95 24.90
CA GLY A 378 9.74 -7.54 23.95
C GLY A 378 8.32 -7.64 24.53
N ILE A 379 7.31 -7.49 23.68
CA ILE A 379 5.90 -7.58 24.10
C ILE A 379 5.55 -8.96 24.67
N ALA A 380 6.11 -10.03 24.08
CA ALA A 380 5.93 -11.42 24.52
C ALA A 380 6.40 -11.69 25.96
N HIS A 381 7.25 -10.82 26.51
CA HIS A 381 7.66 -10.90 27.90
C HIS A 381 6.51 -10.57 28.87
N TYR A 382 5.64 -9.64 28.48
CA TYR A 382 4.57 -9.12 29.35
C TYR A 382 3.18 -9.65 28.99
N ILE A 383 2.97 -10.03 27.72
CA ILE A 383 1.65 -10.37 27.17
C ILE A 383 1.65 -11.81 26.68
N ASN A 384 0.67 -12.59 27.14
CA ASN A 384 0.52 -13.98 26.71
C ASN A 384 0.00 -14.05 25.27
N ASP A 385 0.58 -14.92 24.45
CA ASP A 385 0.16 -15.11 23.07
C ASP A 385 -1.22 -15.79 22.99
N GLN A 386 -1.97 -15.42 21.95
CA GLN A 386 -3.27 -16.00 21.58
C GLN A 386 -3.17 -16.68 20.21
N SER A 387 -4.11 -17.57 19.91
CA SER A 387 -4.13 -18.28 18.63
C SER A 387 -5.52 -18.35 18.02
N ALA A 388 -5.62 -18.16 16.71
CA ALA A 388 -6.83 -18.41 15.92
C ALA A 388 -6.98 -19.89 15.52
N VAL A 389 -5.99 -20.74 15.85
CA VAL A 389 -6.00 -22.18 15.54
C VAL A 389 -6.91 -22.92 16.51
N THR A 390 -8.21 -22.92 16.20
CA THR A 390 -9.28 -23.39 17.10
C THR A 390 -10.25 -24.41 16.48
N GLY A 391 -10.07 -24.76 15.20
CA GLY A 391 -10.86 -25.80 14.54
C GLY A 391 -10.19 -26.36 13.29
N THR A 392 -10.77 -27.42 12.74
CA THR A 392 -10.36 -28.05 11.48
C THR A 392 -11.27 -27.60 10.31
N PRO A 393 -10.76 -27.54 9.06
CA PRO A 393 -9.36 -27.68 8.72
C PRO A 393 -8.55 -26.44 9.18
N PHE A 394 -7.32 -26.67 9.62
CA PHE A 394 -6.31 -25.62 9.81
C PHE A 394 -5.19 -25.83 8.80
N ILE A 395 -4.99 -24.88 7.89
CA ILE A 395 -3.96 -24.96 6.84
C ILE A 395 -3.20 -23.64 6.82
N THR A 396 -1.88 -23.72 6.78
CA THR A 396 -0.99 -22.58 6.63
C THR A 396 0.11 -22.91 5.63
N HIS A 397 0.32 -22.02 4.67
CA HIS A 397 1.43 -22.07 3.72
C HIS A 397 2.56 -21.14 4.15
N PHE A 398 2.44 -20.56 5.35
CA PHE A 398 3.29 -19.48 5.81
C PHE A 398 3.27 -18.28 4.86
N ASN A 399 2.14 -18.04 4.19
CA ASN A 399 1.96 -16.87 3.33
C ASN A 399 1.86 -15.61 4.19
N THR A 400 2.80 -14.71 4.01
CA THR A 400 2.93 -13.48 4.81
C THR A 400 2.01 -12.35 4.31
N GLY A 401 1.30 -12.55 3.20
CA GLY A 401 0.45 -11.53 2.56
C GLY A 401 1.18 -10.68 1.52
N ASN A 402 2.46 -10.98 1.27
CA ASN A 402 3.29 -10.38 0.24
C ASN A 402 4.31 -11.40 -0.31
N GLY A 403 4.85 -11.13 -1.50
CA GLY A 403 5.87 -11.99 -2.11
C GLY A 403 6.58 -11.33 -3.28
N LYS A 404 7.76 -11.86 -3.62
CA LYS A 404 8.50 -11.52 -4.84
C LYS A 404 8.08 -12.37 -6.04
N LEU A 405 7.41 -13.49 -5.73
CA LEU A 405 6.79 -14.43 -6.64
C LEU A 405 5.44 -14.87 -6.05
N PHE A 406 4.59 -15.47 -6.86
CA PHE A 406 3.43 -16.24 -6.42
C PHE A 406 3.54 -17.67 -6.93
N ALA A 407 3.50 -18.64 -6.02
CA ALA A 407 3.48 -20.06 -6.34
C ALA A 407 2.09 -20.65 -6.13
N VAL A 408 1.76 -21.68 -6.93
CA VAL A 408 0.60 -22.56 -6.71
C VAL A 408 1.11 -23.99 -6.88
N ASP A 409 0.89 -24.84 -5.87
CA ASP A 409 1.39 -26.22 -5.84
C ASP A 409 2.90 -26.37 -6.12
N GLY A 410 3.71 -25.39 -5.69
CA GLY A 410 5.15 -25.34 -5.86
C GLY A 410 5.63 -24.83 -7.22
N GLU A 411 4.72 -24.53 -8.14
CA GLU A 411 5.03 -23.91 -9.43
C GLU A 411 4.90 -22.39 -9.34
N VAL A 412 5.91 -21.65 -9.80
CA VAL A 412 5.86 -20.19 -9.86
C VAL A 412 4.97 -19.75 -11.01
N VAL A 413 3.76 -19.28 -10.69
CA VAL A 413 2.76 -18.82 -11.69
C VAL A 413 2.82 -17.31 -11.94
N ARG A 414 3.55 -16.58 -11.08
CA ARG A 414 3.80 -15.15 -11.22
C ARG A 414 5.19 -14.83 -10.66
N ASP A 415 6.08 -14.31 -11.51
CA ASP A 415 7.43 -13.88 -11.13
C ASP A 415 7.53 -12.35 -11.04
N LYS A 416 6.68 -11.78 -10.18
CA LYS A 416 6.60 -10.34 -9.92
C LYS A 416 6.20 -10.11 -8.47
N GLU A 417 6.67 -8.99 -7.94
CA GLU A 417 6.26 -8.53 -6.62
C GLU A 417 4.74 -8.37 -6.50
N TRP A 418 4.24 -8.61 -5.29
CA TRP A 418 2.85 -8.40 -4.95
C TRP A 418 2.68 -8.27 -3.43
N ASN A 419 1.60 -7.60 -3.04
CA ASN A 419 0.98 -7.73 -1.73
C ASN A 419 -0.53 -7.84 -1.88
N ASN A 420 -1.13 -8.70 -1.07
CA ASN A 420 -2.54 -8.74 -0.79
C ASN A 420 -2.68 -9.42 0.58
N ARG A 421 -2.84 -8.61 1.63
CA ARG A 421 -2.90 -9.11 3.01
C ARG A 421 -4.16 -9.93 3.30
N SER A 422 -5.22 -9.85 2.49
CA SER A 422 -6.35 -10.80 2.57
C SER A 422 -5.91 -12.25 2.37
N LEU A 423 -4.79 -12.49 1.68
CA LEU A 423 -4.21 -13.81 1.46
C LEU A 423 -3.19 -14.23 2.52
N GLN A 424 -2.90 -13.39 3.51
CA GLN A 424 -2.02 -13.75 4.62
C GLN A 424 -2.60 -14.93 5.39
N ASP A 425 -1.79 -15.93 5.73
CA ASP A 425 -2.19 -17.07 6.55
C ASP A 425 -2.11 -16.73 8.05
N VAL A 426 -2.65 -17.59 8.89
CA VAL A 426 -2.27 -17.59 10.31
C VAL A 426 -0.81 -18.06 10.40
N LEU A 427 0.08 -17.17 10.85
CA LEU A 427 1.51 -17.40 10.97
C LEU A 427 1.86 -18.00 12.36
N PRO A 428 3.07 -18.57 12.55
CA PRO A 428 3.45 -19.22 13.80
C PRO A 428 3.24 -18.33 15.02
N SER A 429 2.58 -18.89 16.06
CA SER A 429 2.39 -18.24 17.36
C SER A 429 3.73 -17.83 17.99
N TRP A 430 4.77 -18.65 17.80
CA TRP A 430 6.09 -18.41 18.40
C TRP A 430 7.18 -18.25 17.36
N ARG A 431 7.88 -17.11 17.43
CA ARG A 431 8.93 -16.72 16.48
C ARG A 431 10.17 -16.16 17.22
N TRP A 432 11.19 -16.97 17.50
CA TRP A 432 11.19 -18.43 17.32
C TRP A 432 11.64 -19.16 18.58
N ILE A 433 10.90 -20.22 18.93
CA ILE A 433 11.33 -21.18 19.95
C ILE A 433 11.96 -22.37 19.20
N ALA A 434 13.29 -22.35 19.11
CA ALA A 434 14.09 -23.43 18.55
C ALA A 434 15.02 -24.01 19.63
N GLU A 435 14.93 -25.31 19.87
CA GLU A 435 15.55 -26.02 20.99
C GLU A 435 16.40 -27.18 20.46
N SER A 436 17.63 -27.32 20.95
CA SER A 436 18.54 -28.44 20.67
C SER A 436 19.49 -28.61 21.84
N ASP A 437 19.96 -29.83 22.09
CA ASP A 437 21.03 -30.10 23.06
C ASP A 437 22.41 -29.64 22.56
N GLY A 438 22.49 -29.21 21.29
CA GLY A 438 23.63 -28.52 20.69
C GLY A 438 23.24 -27.13 20.17
N THR A 439 23.79 -26.75 19.02
CA THR A 439 23.38 -25.51 18.33
C THR A 439 22.07 -25.75 17.60
N ALA A 440 21.01 -25.05 17.99
CA ALA A 440 19.72 -25.13 17.31
C ALA A 440 19.79 -24.55 15.88
N LEU A 441 19.05 -25.17 14.96
CA LEU A 441 18.78 -24.60 13.64
C LEU A 441 18.03 -23.26 13.77
N LYS A 442 18.19 -22.41 12.74
CA LYS A 442 17.63 -21.06 12.67
C LYS A 442 16.40 -21.04 11.75
N PRO A 443 15.17 -21.02 12.31
CA PRO A 443 13.96 -20.78 11.55
C PRO A 443 13.85 -19.31 11.11
N ASP A 444 13.26 -19.09 9.94
CA ASP A 444 12.94 -17.78 9.36
C ASP A 444 11.89 -17.94 8.25
N PHE A 445 11.32 -16.86 7.73
CA PHE A 445 10.55 -16.93 6.48
C PHE A 445 11.46 -16.91 5.25
N ASP A 446 10.95 -17.38 4.12
CA ASP A 446 11.64 -17.34 2.84
C ASP A 446 10.72 -16.91 1.71
N TRP A 447 10.98 -15.73 1.14
CA TRP A 447 10.23 -15.17 0.01
C TRP A 447 10.82 -15.51 -1.36
N SER A 448 11.90 -16.30 -1.40
CA SER A 448 12.48 -16.83 -2.65
C SER A 448 11.89 -18.19 -3.04
N LYS A 449 11.15 -18.82 -2.13
CA LYS A 449 10.61 -20.16 -2.31
C LYS A 449 9.28 -20.32 -1.59
N ALA A 450 8.25 -20.75 -2.30
CA ALA A 450 6.92 -20.99 -1.74
C ALA A 450 6.29 -22.22 -2.39
N TYR A 451 5.46 -22.94 -1.63
CA TYR A 451 4.58 -23.96 -2.21
C TYR A 451 3.28 -23.31 -2.70
N PHE A 452 2.71 -22.42 -1.90
CA PHE A 452 1.58 -21.59 -2.28
C PHE A 452 1.82 -20.15 -1.81
N GLY A 453 1.38 -19.17 -2.59
CA GLY A 453 1.54 -17.76 -2.25
C GLY A 453 2.98 -17.27 -2.40
N GLY A 454 3.46 -16.45 -1.47
CA GLY A 454 4.70 -15.67 -1.64
C GLY A 454 5.85 -16.04 -0.71
N SER A 455 5.63 -16.97 0.23
CA SER A 455 6.63 -17.35 1.23
C SER A 455 6.49 -18.79 1.70
N SER A 456 7.54 -19.31 2.34
CA SER A 456 7.56 -20.56 3.11
C SER A 456 8.26 -20.36 4.46
N LEU A 457 8.17 -21.32 5.37
CA LEU A 457 9.05 -21.40 6.55
C LEU A 457 10.37 -22.04 6.14
N LYS A 458 11.49 -21.36 6.34
CA LYS A 458 12.85 -21.90 6.17
C LYS A 458 13.48 -22.22 7.51
N VAL A 459 14.18 -23.34 7.59
CA VAL A 459 15.00 -23.73 8.76
C VAL A 459 16.39 -24.08 8.26
N LYS A 460 17.44 -23.43 8.81
CA LYS A 460 18.82 -23.62 8.34
C LYS A 460 19.87 -23.70 9.45
N GLY A 461 20.98 -24.37 9.19
CA GLY A 461 22.12 -24.49 10.10
C GLY A 461 22.84 -25.83 9.94
N ASP A 462 23.78 -26.15 10.82
CA ASP A 462 24.37 -27.49 10.84
C ASP A 462 23.45 -28.45 11.59
N LEU A 463 23.27 -29.66 11.06
CA LEU A 463 22.40 -30.69 11.63
C LEU A 463 23.17 -31.99 11.84
N SER A 464 23.14 -32.49 13.09
CA SER A 464 23.78 -33.74 13.47
C SER A 464 22.77 -34.75 14.01
N PRO A 465 23.07 -36.06 13.93
CA PRO A 465 22.21 -37.10 14.53
C PRO A 465 22.12 -36.99 16.05
N ALA A 466 23.15 -36.44 16.70
CA ALA A 466 23.22 -36.35 18.16
C ALA A 466 22.37 -35.21 18.74
N HIS A 467 22.09 -34.17 17.94
CA HIS A 467 21.47 -32.92 18.42
C HIS A 467 20.35 -32.47 17.48
N PRO A 468 19.23 -33.24 17.38
CA PRO A 468 18.08 -32.81 16.60
C PRO A 468 17.56 -31.45 17.10
N THR A 469 17.00 -30.65 16.21
CA THR A 469 16.40 -29.36 16.56
C THR A 469 14.89 -29.46 16.56
N LYS A 470 14.26 -29.01 17.64
CA LYS A 470 12.81 -28.89 17.79
C LYS A 470 12.41 -27.43 17.61
N VAL A 471 11.46 -27.15 16.74
CA VAL A 471 10.92 -25.80 16.49
C VAL A 471 9.46 -25.80 16.88
N LYS A 472 9.07 -25.09 17.94
CA LYS A 472 7.66 -24.94 18.35
C LYS A 472 7.04 -23.83 17.51
N LEU A 473 5.89 -24.11 16.90
CA LEU A 473 5.30 -23.21 15.89
C LEU A 473 3.97 -22.62 16.35
N TYR A 474 2.98 -23.45 16.67
CA TYR A 474 1.61 -23.00 16.88
C TYR A 474 1.09 -23.42 18.24
N LYS A 475 0.43 -22.48 18.93
CA LYS A 475 -0.53 -22.75 19.98
C LYS A 475 -1.87 -23.11 19.34
N ALA A 476 -2.60 -24.07 19.90
CA ALA A 476 -3.82 -24.60 19.32
C ALA A 476 -4.87 -25.02 20.37
N ASP A 477 -6.12 -25.09 19.94
CA ASP A 477 -7.21 -25.80 20.63
C ASP A 477 -7.99 -26.59 19.57
N LEU A 478 -7.44 -27.72 19.13
CA LEU A 478 -8.01 -28.56 18.07
C LEU A 478 -8.45 -29.90 18.62
N SER A 479 -9.72 -30.25 18.43
CA SER A 479 -10.22 -31.56 18.82
C SER A 479 -9.78 -32.62 17.82
N VAL A 480 -9.27 -33.74 18.31
CA VAL A 480 -8.84 -34.88 17.48
C VAL A 480 -10.00 -35.85 17.32
N GLN A 481 -10.34 -36.15 16.08
CA GLN A 481 -11.31 -37.17 15.67
C GLN A 481 -10.60 -38.45 15.21
N ASP A 482 -11.36 -39.49 14.92
CA ASP A 482 -10.84 -40.80 14.48
C ASP A 482 -10.27 -40.80 13.05
N ASP A 483 -10.43 -39.70 12.33
CA ASP A 483 -9.92 -39.50 10.97
C ASP A 483 -9.00 -38.27 10.84
N THR A 484 -8.65 -37.61 11.95
CA THR A 484 -7.77 -36.44 11.94
C THR A 484 -6.35 -36.81 11.55
N ALA A 485 -5.74 -35.99 10.69
CA ALA A 485 -4.35 -36.14 10.26
C ALA A 485 -3.64 -34.78 10.22
N ILE A 486 -2.32 -34.82 10.38
CA ILE A 486 -1.44 -33.68 10.11
C ILE A 486 -0.64 -33.98 8.84
N SER A 487 -0.62 -33.09 7.87
CA SER A 487 0.22 -33.17 6.68
C SER A 487 1.23 -32.03 6.60
N LEU A 488 2.35 -32.32 5.95
CA LEU A 488 3.42 -31.39 5.65
C LEU A 488 3.79 -31.47 4.17
N VAL A 489 4.03 -30.31 3.57
CA VAL A 489 4.69 -30.18 2.27
C VAL A 489 6.02 -29.47 2.47
N TYR A 490 7.12 -30.11 2.07
CA TYR A 490 8.45 -29.64 2.40
C TYR A 490 9.52 -29.96 1.36
N GLN A 491 10.63 -29.25 1.44
CA GLN A 491 11.85 -29.49 0.66
C GLN A 491 13.06 -29.49 1.59
N THR A 492 14.03 -30.35 1.32
CA THR A 492 15.31 -30.36 2.03
C THR A 492 16.46 -30.45 1.04
N ASN A 493 17.63 -29.93 1.40
CA ASN A 493 18.85 -30.04 0.60
C ASN A 493 19.66 -31.33 0.86
N SER A 494 19.10 -32.28 1.63
CA SER A 494 19.78 -33.51 2.00
C SER A 494 18.79 -34.64 2.28
N ASP A 495 18.96 -35.78 1.61
CA ASP A 495 18.16 -36.99 1.84
C ASP A 495 18.53 -37.73 3.14
N LYS A 496 19.58 -37.28 3.85
CA LYS A 496 19.91 -37.79 5.19
C LYS A 496 19.07 -37.14 6.29
N SER A 497 18.36 -36.05 5.98
CA SER A 497 17.52 -35.35 6.95
C SER A 497 16.18 -36.06 7.17
N THR A 498 15.68 -35.97 8.39
CA THR A 498 14.36 -36.45 8.79
C THR A 498 13.57 -35.30 9.41
N ILE A 499 12.26 -35.31 9.20
CA ILE A 499 11.33 -34.36 9.83
C ILE A 499 10.24 -35.16 10.53
N LYS A 500 9.95 -34.81 11.78
CA LYS A 500 8.83 -35.36 12.55
C LYS A 500 7.88 -34.23 12.96
N VAL A 501 6.61 -34.57 13.13
CA VAL A 501 5.59 -33.66 13.66
C VAL A 501 5.49 -33.89 15.16
N GLY A 502 5.74 -32.84 15.95
CA GLY A 502 5.51 -32.79 17.38
C GLY A 502 4.12 -32.29 17.70
N VAL A 503 3.40 -33.01 18.57
CA VAL A 503 2.06 -32.63 19.07
C VAL A 503 2.06 -32.70 20.59
N SER A 504 1.58 -31.66 21.26
CA SER A 504 1.20 -31.72 22.68
C SER A 504 -0.32 -31.67 22.83
N PHE A 505 -0.82 -32.17 23.96
CA PHE A 505 -2.26 -32.28 24.22
C PHE A 505 -2.67 -31.50 25.46
N SER A 506 -3.94 -31.11 25.57
CA SER A 506 -4.43 -30.23 26.65
C SER A 506 -4.26 -30.81 28.06
N ASP A 507 -4.16 -32.12 28.21
CA ASP A 507 -3.88 -32.82 29.47
C ASP A 507 -2.41 -32.70 29.90
N GLU A 508 -1.49 -32.58 28.95
CA GLU A 508 -0.05 -32.38 29.18
C GLU A 508 0.55 -31.39 28.15
N PRO A 509 0.20 -30.09 28.25
CA PRO A 509 0.39 -29.15 27.15
C PRO A 509 1.85 -28.76 26.85
N ASP A 510 2.76 -29.02 27.79
CA ASP A 510 4.20 -28.76 27.63
C ASP A 510 4.99 -30.01 27.19
N THR A 511 4.36 -31.18 27.13
CA THR A 511 4.99 -32.45 26.73
C THR A 511 4.64 -32.76 25.26
N PHE A 512 5.66 -32.84 24.40
CA PHE A 512 5.48 -33.14 22.98
C PHE A 512 5.71 -34.62 22.67
N THR A 513 4.78 -35.22 21.92
CA THR A 513 4.96 -36.50 21.24
C THR A 513 5.38 -36.25 19.80
N TYR A 514 6.53 -36.78 19.38
CA TYR A 514 7.06 -36.62 18.01
C TYR A 514 6.78 -37.86 17.17
N LEU A 515 6.10 -37.63 16.03
CA LEU A 515 5.55 -38.65 15.17
C LEU A 515 6.22 -38.60 13.79
N ASP A 516 6.67 -39.76 13.30
CA ASP A 516 7.31 -39.88 12.00
C ASP A 516 6.33 -39.64 10.85
N LEU A 517 6.76 -38.86 9.86
CA LEU A 517 6.00 -38.63 8.64
C LEU A 517 5.93 -39.91 7.81
N LYS A 518 4.73 -40.36 7.49
CA LYS A 518 4.51 -41.34 6.42
C LYS A 518 4.63 -40.61 5.07
N PRO A 519 5.55 -41.01 4.17
CA PRO A 519 5.78 -40.29 2.92
C PRO A 519 4.55 -40.36 2.01
N GLY A 520 4.26 -39.24 1.35
CA GLY A 520 3.23 -39.05 0.35
C GLY A 520 3.82 -38.96 -1.06
N LYS A 521 3.07 -38.33 -1.98
CA LYS A 521 3.52 -38.13 -3.36
C LYS A 521 4.24 -36.79 -3.51
N ASP A 522 5.44 -36.82 -4.07
CA ASP A 522 6.17 -35.62 -4.42
C ASP A 522 5.48 -34.87 -5.57
N LYS A 523 5.46 -33.53 -5.52
CA LYS A 523 4.91 -32.66 -6.57
C LYS A 523 5.80 -31.44 -6.74
N ASN A 524 6.24 -31.16 -7.97
CA ASN A 524 7.09 -30.00 -8.31
C ASN A 524 8.34 -29.87 -7.42
N GLY A 525 8.95 -31.01 -7.08
CA GLY A 525 10.12 -31.09 -6.21
C GLY A 525 9.83 -30.90 -4.72
N TRP A 526 8.57 -30.74 -4.30
CA TRP A 526 8.16 -30.72 -2.90
C TRP A 526 7.75 -32.11 -2.45
N LYS A 527 8.36 -32.60 -1.36
CA LYS A 527 8.01 -33.83 -0.68
C LYS A 527 6.76 -33.63 0.15
N GLN A 528 5.91 -34.66 0.22
CA GLN A 528 4.73 -34.65 1.07
C GLN A 528 4.86 -35.72 2.14
N GLY A 529 4.34 -35.46 3.33
CA GLY A 529 4.27 -36.44 4.40
C GLY A 529 3.06 -36.21 5.29
N ALA A 530 2.57 -37.26 5.95
CA ALA A 530 1.45 -37.16 6.87
C ALA A 530 1.61 -38.04 8.11
N VAL A 531 1.00 -37.59 9.20
CA VAL A 531 0.86 -38.30 10.47
C VAL A 531 -0.62 -38.56 10.73
N ASP A 532 -0.93 -39.74 11.23
CA ASP A 532 -2.26 -40.15 11.63
C ASP A 532 -2.48 -39.85 13.12
N LEU A 533 -3.50 -39.06 13.45
CA LEU A 533 -3.83 -38.72 14.83
C LEU A 533 -4.98 -39.55 15.40
N SER A 534 -5.55 -40.49 14.65
CA SER A 534 -6.61 -41.38 15.15
C SER A 534 -6.29 -42.11 16.47
N PRO A 535 -5.02 -42.48 16.80
CA PRO A 535 -4.72 -43.06 18.12
C PRO A 535 -4.94 -42.10 19.30
N TYR A 536 -5.10 -40.81 19.03
CA TYR A 536 -5.34 -39.74 20.00
C TYR A 536 -6.76 -39.17 19.90
N ALA A 537 -7.67 -39.85 19.21
CA ALA A 537 -9.07 -39.43 19.10
C ALA A 537 -9.69 -39.15 20.49
N GLY A 538 -10.43 -38.04 20.59
CA GLY A 538 -11.00 -37.54 21.84
C GLY A 538 -10.07 -36.64 22.65
N LYS A 539 -8.77 -36.57 22.34
CA LYS A 539 -7.87 -35.55 22.91
C LYS A 539 -8.02 -34.21 22.20
N LYS A 540 -7.47 -33.16 22.80
CA LYS A 540 -7.31 -31.85 22.18
C LYS A 540 -5.83 -31.51 22.01
N VAL A 541 -5.43 -31.15 20.80
CA VAL A 541 -4.08 -30.63 20.51
C VAL A 541 -3.95 -29.24 21.13
N ALA A 542 -2.90 -29.07 21.95
CA ALA A 542 -2.56 -27.81 22.61
C ALA A 542 -1.47 -27.04 21.86
N ALA A 543 -0.53 -27.73 21.23
CA ALA A 543 0.54 -27.10 20.46
C ALA A 543 1.11 -28.02 19.37
N LEU A 544 1.73 -27.38 18.37
CA LEU A 544 2.40 -28.01 17.23
C LEU A 544 3.87 -27.62 17.18
N SER A 545 4.73 -28.59 16.87
CA SER A 545 6.17 -28.44 16.70
C SER A 545 6.67 -29.29 15.53
N LEU A 546 7.85 -28.98 15.00
CA LEU A 546 8.59 -29.83 14.08
C LEU A 546 9.94 -30.21 14.68
N GLU A 547 10.33 -31.48 14.60
CA GLU A 547 11.69 -31.95 14.91
C GLU A 547 12.45 -32.22 13.62
N PHE A 548 13.63 -31.63 13.49
CA PHE A 548 14.58 -31.83 12.40
C PHE A 548 15.73 -32.68 12.93
N GLY A 549 15.90 -33.88 12.36
CA GLY A 549 16.96 -34.82 12.68
C GLY A 549 17.71 -35.29 11.44
N SER A 550 18.70 -36.16 11.63
CA SER A 550 19.44 -36.73 10.51
C SER A 550 20.02 -38.11 10.82
N SER A 551 20.30 -38.88 9.77
CA SER A 551 21.04 -40.16 9.85
C SER A 551 22.56 -39.99 9.77
N GLY A 552 23.04 -38.78 9.51
CA GLY A 552 24.46 -38.41 9.51
C GLY A 552 24.65 -36.89 9.60
N GLU A 553 25.89 -36.45 9.76
CA GLU A 553 26.23 -35.01 9.77
C GLU A 553 25.83 -34.33 8.45
N ILE A 554 25.18 -33.17 8.55
CA ILE A 554 24.80 -32.32 7.42
C ILE A 554 25.25 -30.89 7.73
N ARG A 555 26.26 -30.41 7.00
CA ARG A 555 26.65 -28.99 7.05
C ARG A 555 25.72 -28.16 6.19
N ASP A 556 25.43 -26.95 6.64
CA ASP A 556 24.55 -26.01 5.92
C ASP A 556 23.22 -26.65 5.51
N PHE A 557 22.64 -27.46 6.41
CA PHE A 557 21.30 -28.02 6.22
C PHE A 557 20.29 -26.88 5.99
N GLN A 558 19.39 -27.10 5.04
CA GLN A 558 18.26 -26.24 4.80
C GLN A 558 17.01 -27.08 4.52
N ALA A 559 15.92 -26.71 5.19
CA ALA A 559 14.57 -27.13 4.84
C ALA A 559 13.68 -25.91 4.56
N ASN A 560 12.74 -26.07 3.63
CA ASN A 560 11.62 -25.17 3.44
C ASN A 560 10.33 -25.97 3.69
N ILE A 561 9.46 -25.48 4.56
CA ILE A 561 8.12 -26.03 4.80
C ILE A 561 7.14 -25.10 4.11
N GLY A 562 6.50 -25.62 3.06
CA GLY A 562 5.58 -24.88 2.20
C GLY A 562 4.12 -25.01 2.62
N GLU A 563 3.79 -26.02 3.44
CA GLU A 563 2.46 -26.22 4.00
C GLU A 563 2.54 -27.01 5.31
N LEU A 564 1.71 -26.63 6.29
CA LEU A 564 1.32 -27.44 7.43
C LEU A 564 -0.21 -27.44 7.50
N ALA A 565 -0.81 -28.63 7.49
CA ALA A 565 -2.26 -28.79 7.50
C ALA A 565 -2.70 -29.79 8.57
N ILE A 566 -3.85 -29.51 9.20
CA ILE A 566 -4.56 -30.40 10.12
C ILE A 566 -6.00 -30.50 9.64
N GLU A 567 -6.39 -31.69 9.23
CA GLU A 567 -7.69 -31.94 8.60
C GLU A 567 -8.29 -33.27 9.06
N ASN A 568 -9.61 -33.37 8.99
CA ASN A 568 -10.34 -34.62 9.13
C ASN A 568 -10.48 -35.24 7.73
N ARG A 569 -9.96 -36.46 7.53
CA ARG A 569 -9.85 -37.08 6.19
C ARG A 569 -11.20 -37.36 5.54
N THR A 570 -12.27 -37.51 6.32
CA THR A 570 -13.62 -37.77 5.82
C THR A 570 -14.44 -36.50 5.62
N GLU A 571 -14.12 -35.40 6.31
CA GLU A 571 -14.76 -34.08 6.15
C GLU A 571 -14.13 -33.29 5.00
N GLN A 572 -13.97 -33.92 3.84
CA GLN A 572 -13.39 -33.23 2.69
C GLN A 572 -14.50 -32.43 1.98
N PRO A 573 -14.48 -31.09 2.02
CA PRO A 573 -15.52 -30.28 1.39
C PRO A 573 -15.64 -30.61 -0.10
N ALA A 574 -16.90 -30.69 -0.56
CA ALA A 574 -17.22 -30.91 -1.97
C ALA A 574 -16.53 -29.87 -2.86
N SER A 575 -16.34 -30.22 -4.13
CA SER A 575 -15.91 -29.24 -5.13
C SER A 575 -16.90 -28.08 -5.14
N LEU A 576 -16.40 -26.85 -5.08
CA LEU A 576 -17.25 -25.66 -5.15
C LEU A 576 -17.84 -25.51 -6.56
N PRO A 577 -19.11 -25.13 -6.70
CA PRO A 577 -19.70 -24.87 -8.01
C PRO A 577 -19.13 -23.59 -8.63
N ALA A 578 -19.31 -23.44 -9.93
CA ALA A 578 -18.97 -22.23 -10.67
C ALA A 578 -19.73 -21.01 -10.11
N VAL A 579 -19.08 -19.85 -10.08
CA VAL A 579 -19.75 -18.59 -9.70
C VAL A 579 -20.78 -18.21 -10.77
N SER A 580 -21.86 -17.55 -10.36
CA SER A 580 -22.84 -17.02 -11.30
C SER A 580 -22.67 -15.51 -11.47
N GLY A 581 -23.17 -14.97 -12.59
CA GLY A 581 -23.20 -13.52 -12.80
C GLY A 581 -21.83 -12.85 -12.99
N LEU A 582 -20.77 -13.62 -13.33
CA LEU A 582 -19.46 -13.05 -13.63
C LEU A 582 -19.56 -12.06 -14.79
N ASN A 583 -19.20 -10.80 -14.55
CA ASN A 583 -19.18 -9.76 -15.56
C ASN A 583 -17.99 -8.79 -15.36
N ILE A 584 -17.80 -7.90 -16.32
CA ILE A 584 -16.84 -6.78 -16.25
C ILE A 584 -17.67 -5.50 -16.15
N ARG A 585 -17.58 -4.79 -15.02
CA ARG A 585 -18.30 -3.52 -14.76
C ARG A 585 -17.77 -2.39 -15.64
N GLU A 586 -16.44 -2.29 -15.69
CA GLU A 586 -15.71 -1.16 -16.27
C GLU A 586 -14.42 -1.67 -16.93
N THR A 587 -13.98 -0.98 -17.98
CA THR A 587 -12.70 -1.24 -18.66
C THR A 587 -12.00 0.07 -18.98
N GLU A 588 -10.68 0.11 -18.86
CA GLU A 588 -9.84 1.23 -19.30
C GLU A 588 -8.70 0.70 -20.15
N PHE A 589 -8.30 1.44 -21.19
CA PHE A 589 -7.26 1.01 -22.11
C PHE A 589 -6.19 2.09 -22.27
N THR A 590 -4.94 1.68 -22.09
CA THR A 590 -3.77 2.53 -22.37
C THR A 590 -3.09 2.06 -23.63
N GLU A 591 -2.91 2.98 -24.58
CA GLU A 591 -2.32 2.74 -25.91
C GLU A 591 -3.02 1.63 -26.72
N GLY A 592 -4.19 1.13 -26.32
CA GLY A 592 -4.87 0.00 -27.00
C GLY A 592 -4.21 -1.37 -26.81
N ILE A 593 -3.19 -1.47 -25.95
CA ILE A 593 -2.43 -2.69 -25.66
C ILE A 593 -2.31 -3.02 -24.16
N TYR A 594 -2.63 -2.07 -23.29
CA TYR A 594 -2.81 -2.30 -21.85
C TYR A 594 -4.28 -2.13 -21.48
N GLY A 595 -4.77 -2.96 -20.57
CA GLY A 595 -6.18 -2.99 -20.20
C GLY A 595 -6.40 -3.24 -18.71
N ASP A 596 -7.21 -2.38 -18.11
CA ASP A 596 -7.66 -2.49 -16.71
C ASP A 596 -9.13 -2.93 -16.69
N GLY A 597 -9.54 -3.67 -15.66
CA GLY A 597 -10.90 -4.18 -15.56
C GLY A 597 -11.39 -4.30 -14.12
N ARG A 598 -12.65 -3.93 -13.89
CA ARG A 598 -13.36 -4.16 -12.62
C ARG A 598 -14.31 -5.33 -12.77
N LEU A 599 -13.97 -6.47 -12.16
CA LEU A 599 -14.79 -7.69 -12.20
C LEU A 599 -15.78 -7.74 -11.04
N GLU A 600 -16.94 -8.32 -11.27
CA GLU A 600 -17.89 -8.73 -10.23
C GLU A 600 -18.52 -10.09 -10.54
N TRP A 601 -18.92 -10.80 -9.49
CA TRP A 601 -19.73 -12.01 -9.58
C TRP A 601 -20.61 -12.16 -8.34
N ASN A 602 -21.59 -13.06 -8.41
CA ASN A 602 -22.40 -13.41 -7.26
C ASN A 602 -21.56 -14.23 -6.27
N LYS A 603 -21.51 -13.79 -5.01
CA LYS A 603 -20.86 -14.55 -3.93
C LYS A 603 -21.53 -15.91 -3.78
N LEU A 604 -20.74 -16.98 -3.72
CA LEU A 604 -21.26 -18.30 -3.39
C LEU A 604 -21.78 -18.34 -1.95
N SER A 605 -22.88 -19.04 -1.73
CA SER A 605 -23.45 -19.25 -0.41
C SER A 605 -22.66 -20.30 0.37
N GLY A 606 -22.35 -20.02 1.64
CA GLY A 606 -21.68 -20.96 2.55
C GLY A 606 -20.33 -20.43 3.05
N ASP A 607 -19.86 -20.99 4.17
CA ASP A 607 -18.61 -20.58 4.82
C ASP A 607 -17.38 -21.31 4.26
N ASP A 608 -17.58 -22.24 3.32
CA ASP A 608 -16.52 -23.08 2.75
C ASP A 608 -15.63 -22.38 1.73
N VAL A 609 -16.06 -21.24 1.17
CA VAL A 609 -15.22 -20.46 0.23
C VAL A 609 -14.15 -19.71 1.01
N LEU A 610 -12.90 -19.98 0.67
CA LEU A 610 -11.74 -19.31 1.22
C LEU A 610 -11.42 -18.03 0.44
N TYR A 611 -11.30 -18.15 -0.88
CA TYR A 611 -11.13 -17.03 -1.82
C TYR A 611 -11.45 -17.44 -3.26
N TYR A 612 -11.34 -16.49 -4.18
CA TYR A 612 -11.43 -16.68 -5.62
C TYR A 612 -10.10 -16.35 -6.27
N GLN A 613 -9.66 -17.19 -7.21
CA GLN A 613 -8.50 -16.93 -8.05
C GLN A 613 -8.95 -16.41 -9.41
N VAL A 614 -8.23 -15.42 -9.91
CA VAL A 614 -8.47 -14.78 -11.20
C VAL A 614 -7.33 -15.10 -12.15
N TYR A 615 -7.68 -15.61 -13.33
CA TYR A 615 -6.74 -15.96 -14.38
C TYR A 615 -7.12 -15.27 -15.68
N ARG A 616 -6.12 -15.05 -16.52
CA ARG A 616 -6.30 -14.77 -17.94
C ARG A 616 -5.93 -16.00 -18.76
N VAL A 617 -6.71 -16.32 -19.78
CA VAL A 617 -6.37 -17.35 -20.75
C VAL A 617 -5.78 -16.69 -21.99
N LYS A 618 -4.53 -17.02 -22.31
CA LYS A 618 -3.80 -16.50 -23.47
C LYS A 618 -4.26 -17.18 -24.77
N PRO A 619 -3.96 -16.60 -25.95
CA PRO A 619 -4.34 -17.20 -27.23
C PRO A 619 -3.81 -18.62 -27.48
N ASP A 620 -2.71 -19.01 -26.83
CA ASP A 620 -2.13 -20.36 -26.86
C ASP A 620 -2.78 -21.34 -25.85
N HIS A 621 -3.88 -20.91 -25.22
CA HIS A 621 -4.62 -21.62 -24.17
C HIS A 621 -3.89 -21.79 -22.84
N THR A 622 -2.71 -21.19 -22.66
CA THR A 622 -2.05 -21.14 -21.35
C THR A 622 -2.77 -20.18 -20.40
N ARG A 623 -2.71 -20.46 -19.10
CA ARG A 623 -3.28 -19.59 -18.06
C ARG A 623 -2.19 -18.69 -17.48
N GLU A 624 -2.52 -17.41 -17.36
CA GLU A 624 -1.75 -16.40 -16.65
C GLU A 624 -2.46 -16.08 -15.34
N TYR A 625 -1.77 -16.26 -14.21
CA TYR A 625 -2.33 -15.91 -12.91
C TYR A 625 -2.33 -14.39 -12.72
N ILE A 626 -3.52 -13.82 -12.48
CA ILE A 626 -3.68 -12.39 -12.24
C ILE A 626 -3.56 -12.11 -10.74
N GLY A 627 -4.34 -12.84 -9.92
CA GLY A 627 -4.34 -12.71 -8.47
C GLY A 627 -5.48 -13.47 -7.80
N ALA A 628 -5.74 -13.17 -6.53
CA ALA A 628 -6.84 -13.76 -5.78
C ALA A 628 -7.42 -12.77 -4.76
N THR A 629 -8.67 -13.00 -4.35
CA THR A 629 -9.38 -12.19 -3.36
C THR A 629 -10.46 -13.01 -2.66
N PRO A 630 -10.71 -12.84 -1.35
CA PRO A 630 -11.88 -13.41 -0.68
C PRO A 630 -13.19 -12.69 -1.05
N ASN A 631 -13.09 -11.50 -1.66
CA ASN A 631 -14.23 -10.71 -2.09
C ASN A 631 -14.81 -11.23 -3.42
N ASN A 632 -16.03 -10.82 -3.76
CA ASN A 632 -16.70 -11.15 -5.02
C ASN A 632 -16.62 -10.04 -6.06
N VAL A 633 -15.72 -9.08 -5.84
CA VAL A 633 -15.25 -8.10 -6.82
C VAL A 633 -13.72 -8.10 -6.84
N TYR A 634 -13.13 -7.87 -8.01
CA TYR A 634 -11.68 -7.85 -8.17
C TYR A 634 -11.23 -6.87 -9.24
N TYR A 635 -10.22 -6.07 -8.92
CA TYR A 635 -9.58 -5.18 -9.87
C TYR A 635 -8.44 -5.90 -10.58
N VAL A 636 -8.46 -5.85 -11.91
CA VAL A 636 -7.45 -6.45 -12.77
C VAL A 636 -6.58 -5.33 -13.34
N PRO A 637 -5.36 -5.12 -12.83
CA PRO A 637 -4.49 -4.04 -13.26
C PRO A 637 -3.64 -4.43 -14.48
N GLN A 638 -3.54 -3.50 -15.42
CA GLN A 638 -2.53 -3.36 -16.47
C GLN A 638 -2.24 -4.66 -17.24
N MET A 639 -3.30 -5.38 -17.62
CA MET A 639 -3.13 -6.55 -18.47
C MET A 639 -2.51 -6.15 -19.79
N LYS A 640 -1.49 -6.89 -20.23
CA LYS A 640 -0.84 -6.64 -21.52
C LYS A 640 -1.44 -7.55 -22.59
N ARG A 641 -2.01 -6.96 -23.63
CA ARG A 641 -2.55 -7.64 -24.81
C ARG A 641 -1.50 -8.56 -25.46
N THR A 642 -1.88 -9.77 -25.81
CA THR A 642 -0.98 -10.74 -26.47
C THR A 642 -1.17 -10.67 -27.98
N GLY A 643 -0.11 -10.23 -28.68
CA GLY A 643 -0.17 -10.02 -30.12
C GLY A 643 -1.29 -9.03 -30.48
N LYS A 644 -2.17 -9.44 -31.40
CA LYS A 644 -3.28 -8.64 -31.93
C LYS A 644 -4.65 -9.26 -31.60
N GLU A 645 -4.74 -10.01 -30.50
CA GLU A 645 -6.00 -10.67 -30.11
C GLU A 645 -7.15 -9.65 -30.01
N ALA A 646 -8.32 -9.95 -30.56
CA ALA A 646 -9.48 -9.06 -30.47
C ALA A 646 -10.10 -9.04 -29.06
N SER A 647 -9.88 -10.11 -28.29
CA SER A 647 -10.39 -10.27 -26.93
C SER A 647 -9.56 -11.29 -26.19
N THR A 648 -9.52 -11.18 -24.86
CA THR A 648 -8.94 -12.18 -23.96
C THR A 648 -10.05 -12.78 -23.08
N VAL A 649 -9.85 -13.99 -22.55
CA VAL A 649 -10.78 -14.60 -21.59
C VAL A 649 -10.24 -14.45 -20.18
N LEU A 650 -11.08 -13.97 -19.27
CA LEU A 650 -10.82 -13.97 -17.83
C LEU A 650 -11.60 -15.09 -17.17
N GLU A 651 -10.96 -15.80 -16.25
CA GLU A 651 -11.56 -16.89 -15.49
C GLU A 651 -11.53 -16.61 -14.00
N VAL A 652 -12.64 -16.89 -13.33
CA VAL A 652 -12.74 -16.88 -11.86
C VAL A 652 -12.91 -18.32 -11.38
N VAL A 653 -12.09 -18.72 -10.43
CA VAL A 653 -12.10 -20.06 -9.82
C VAL A 653 -12.28 -19.93 -8.31
N PRO A 654 -13.40 -20.40 -7.74
CA PRO A 654 -13.57 -20.44 -6.29
C PRO A 654 -12.63 -21.49 -5.68
N VAL A 655 -12.10 -21.20 -4.49
CA VAL A 655 -11.22 -22.10 -3.73
C VAL A 655 -11.80 -22.29 -2.33
N ASN A 656 -11.87 -23.55 -1.89
CA ASN A 656 -12.42 -23.88 -0.57
C ASN A 656 -11.38 -23.78 0.56
N ARG A 657 -11.82 -23.97 1.81
CA ARG A 657 -10.96 -23.95 3.01
C ARG A 657 -9.87 -25.03 3.06
N SER A 658 -9.99 -26.09 2.25
CA SER A 658 -8.95 -27.10 2.02
C SER A 658 -8.08 -26.79 0.79
N TYR A 659 -8.08 -25.53 0.33
CA TYR A 659 -7.31 -25.02 -0.82
C TYR A 659 -7.59 -25.75 -2.15
N ARG A 660 -8.72 -26.47 -2.26
CA ARG A 660 -9.14 -27.09 -3.53
C ARG A 660 -9.89 -26.09 -4.41
N GLN A 661 -9.47 -26.04 -5.67
CA GLN A 661 -10.17 -25.32 -6.73
C GLN A 661 -11.51 -26.00 -7.05
N GLY A 662 -12.56 -25.19 -7.19
CA GLY A 662 -13.86 -25.61 -7.71
C GLY A 662 -13.98 -25.44 -9.22
N GLU A 663 -15.22 -25.40 -9.71
CA GLU A 663 -15.51 -25.18 -11.13
C GLU A 663 -15.28 -23.73 -11.54
N LYS A 664 -14.68 -23.52 -12.71
CA LYS A 664 -14.34 -22.19 -13.23
C LYS A 664 -15.52 -21.52 -13.95
N THR A 665 -15.57 -20.21 -13.92
CA THR A 665 -16.45 -19.38 -14.76
C THR A 665 -15.60 -18.44 -15.62
N SER A 666 -16.05 -18.13 -16.84
CA SER A 666 -15.30 -17.29 -17.77
C SER A 666 -16.10 -16.08 -18.22
N VAL A 667 -15.42 -14.97 -18.46
CA VAL A 667 -15.96 -13.76 -19.10
C VAL A 667 -15.00 -13.27 -20.17
N LYS A 668 -15.54 -12.70 -21.25
CA LYS A 668 -14.76 -12.14 -22.36
C LYS A 668 -14.41 -10.69 -22.07
N PHE A 669 -13.13 -10.35 -22.15
CA PHE A 669 -12.61 -8.98 -22.10
C PHE A 669 -12.27 -8.54 -23.53
N ASP A 670 -13.05 -7.62 -24.08
CA ASP A 670 -12.92 -7.14 -25.46
C ASP A 670 -11.89 -6.01 -25.55
N TRP A 671 -10.83 -6.21 -26.34
CA TRP A 671 -9.85 -5.17 -26.60
C TRP A 671 -10.38 -4.17 -27.63
N PRO A 672 -9.96 -2.88 -27.58
CA PRO A 672 -10.17 -1.98 -28.71
C PRO A 672 -9.45 -2.51 -29.97
N ALA A 673 -9.74 -1.89 -31.12
CA ALA A 673 -8.99 -2.15 -32.35
C ALA A 673 -7.48 -2.03 -32.07
N TYR A 674 -6.67 -2.93 -32.66
CA TYR A 674 -5.23 -2.85 -32.48
C TYR A 674 -4.72 -1.51 -33.03
N PRO A 675 -3.93 -0.75 -32.26
CA PRO A 675 -3.57 0.62 -32.61
C PRO A 675 -2.56 0.66 -33.78
N LYS A 676 -2.65 1.73 -34.57
CA LYS A 676 -1.53 2.15 -35.42
C LYS A 676 -0.41 2.70 -34.54
N PRO A 677 0.85 2.64 -34.97
CA PRO A 677 1.94 3.26 -34.24
C PRO A 677 1.73 4.77 -34.14
N THR A 678 2.17 5.38 -33.05
CA THR A 678 2.37 6.82 -32.93
C THR A 678 3.86 7.11 -32.99
N ALA A 679 4.31 7.86 -33.99
CA ALA A 679 5.71 8.21 -34.15
C ALA A 679 6.09 9.33 -33.18
N LYS A 680 7.14 9.14 -32.39
CA LYS A 680 7.68 10.17 -31.50
C LYS A 680 9.17 9.98 -31.33
N PHE A 681 9.91 11.08 -31.26
CA PHE A 681 11.34 11.04 -31.02
C PHE A 681 11.87 12.28 -30.31
N SER A 682 13.02 12.10 -29.67
CA SER A 682 13.83 13.15 -29.09
C SER A 682 15.27 13.08 -29.61
N ALA A 683 16.06 14.11 -29.31
CA ALA A 683 17.49 14.15 -29.63
C ALA A 683 18.26 14.51 -28.36
N GLU A 684 19.45 13.93 -28.20
CA GLU A 684 20.35 14.26 -27.09
C GLU A 684 20.67 15.76 -27.07
N LYS A 685 20.91 16.33 -28.26
CA LYS A 685 21.19 17.76 -28.47
C LYS A 685 20.50 18.25 -29.74
N THR A 686 20.10 19.51 -29.73
CA THR A 686 19.51 20.20 -30.89
C THR A 686 20.36 21.37 -31.38
N LEU A 687 21.40 21.73 -30.63
CA LEU A 687 22.38 22.75 -30.97
C LEU A 687 23.77 22.13 -30.90
N ILE A 688 24.46 22.05 -32.04
CA ILE A 688 25.73 21.32 -32.17
C ILE A 688 26.74 22.07 -33.05
N ALA A 689 28.03 21.74 -32.90
CA ALA A 689 29.07 22.24 -33.80
C ALA A 689 29.10 21.45 -35.13
N PRO A 690 29.62 22.03 -36.24
CA PRO A 690 29.77 21.31 -37.50
C PRO A 690 30.56 20.00 -37.33
N GLY A 691 29.98 18.89 -37.78
CA GLY A 691 30.57 17.55 -37.71
C GLY A 691 30.44 16.85 -36.36
N GLU A 692 29.85 17.48 -35.34
CA GLU A 692 29.51 16.81 -34.08
C GLU A 692 28.39 15.78 -34.31
N SER A 693 28.51 14.63 -33.65
CA SER A 693 27.51 13.56 -33.71
C SER A 693 26.37 13.84 -32.73
N VAL A 694 25.13 13.62 -33.17
CA VAL A 694 23.92 13.68 -32.34
C VAL A 694 23.22 12.33 -32.34
N THR A 695 22.91 11.82 -31.16
CA THR A 695 22.09 10.61 -30.99
C THR A 695 20.61 10.98 -30.89
N PHE A 696 19.78 10.30 -31.67
CA PHE A 696 18.32 10.39 -31.61
C PHE A 696 17.75 9.21 -30.83
N ARG A 697 16.65 9.46 -30.11
CA ARG A 697 15.94 8.45 -29.35
C ARG A 697 14.56 8.22 -29.95
N ASN A 698 14.26 6.97 -30.33
CA ASN A 698 12.89 6.58 -30.66
C ASN A 698 12.06 6.54 -29.38
N GLU A 699 10.91 7.20 -29.42
CA GLU A 699 9.91 7.24 -28.35
C GLU A 699 8.52 6.88 -28.90
N SER A 700 8.47 6.25 -30.07
CA SER A 700 7.24 5.80 -30.70
C SER A 700 6.53 4.77 -29.83
N SER A 701 5.21 4.68 -29.96
CA SER A 701 4.38 3.74 -29.18
C SER A 701 4.89 2.30 -29.29
N GLU A 702 4.67 1.49 -28.25
CA GLU A 702 5.22 0.13 -28.14
C GLU A 702 4.78 -0.81 -29.27
N VAL A 703 3.66 -0.51 -29.96
CA VAL A 703 3.16 -1.28 -31.11
C VAL A 703 3.95 -1.07 -32.41
N THR A 704 5.04 -0.30 -32.38
CA THR A 704 5.91 -0.05 -33.53
C THR A 704 6.73 -1.30 -33.85
N GLU A 705 6.60 -1.83 -35.07
CA GLU A 705 7.32 -3.02 -35.52
C GLU A 705 8.60 -2.66 -36.30
N SER A 706 8.62 -1.48 -36.94
CA SER A 706 9.79 -0.96 -37.65
C SER A 706 9.79 0.56 -37.71
N VAL A 707 11.00 1.13 -37.85
CA VAL A 707 11.22 2.58 -37.97
C VAL A 707 12.08 2.93 -39.17
N GLU A 708 11.81 4.09 -39.75
CA GLU A 708 12.60 4.70 -40.81
C GLU A 708 12.88 6.17 -40.46
N TRP A 709 14.16 6.52 -40.41
CA TRP A 709 14.63 7.87 -40.14
C TRP A 709 15.09 8.57 -41.41
N SER A 710 14.84 9.87 -41.50
CA SER A 710 15.40 10.76 -42.50
C SER A 710 16.01 12.00 -41.85
N PHE A 711 17.27 12.24 -42.20
CA PHE A 711 18.13 13.33 -41.74
C PHE A 711 18.75 14.03 -42.96
N PRO A 712 17.97 14.76 -43.79
CA PRO A 712 18.53 15.43 -44.97
C PRO A 712 19.73 16.30 -44.61
N GLY A 713 20.89 16.08 -45.26
CA GLY A 713 22.13 16.81 -44.99
C GLY A 713 23.00 16.27 -43.85
N ALA A 714 22.62 15.18 -43.18
CA ALA A 714 23.45 14.47 -42.20
C ALA A 714 24.30 13.37 -42.86
N ARG A 715 25.16 12.72 -42.07
CA ARG A 715 25.84 11.48 -42.43
C ARG A 715 25.66 10.43 -41.32
N PRO A 716 25.00 9.28 -41.61
CA PRO A 716 24.19 8.99 -42.80
C PRO A 716 22.92 9.86 -42.90
N GLU A 717 22.33 10.00 -44.10
CA GLU A 717 21.09 10.77 -44.33
C GLU A 717 19.81 10.01 -43.97
N THR A 718 19.88 8.70 -43.78
CA THR A 718 18.76 7.84 -43.38
C THR A 718 19.23 6.74 -42.45
N SER A 719 18.33 6.21 -41.61
CA SER A 719 18.62 5.05 -40.77
C SER A 719 17.38 4.20 -40.53
N THR A 720 17.57 2.92 -40.19
CA THR A 720 16.53 2.01 -39.67
C THR A 720 16.87 1.52 -38.26
N GLU A 721 17.94 2.04 -37.67
CA GLU A 721 18.29 1.77 -36.28
C GLU A 721 17.25 2.39 -35.35
N GLU A 722 17.01 1.74 -34.21
CA GLU A 722 16.08 2.23 -33.19
C GLU A 722 16.51 3.61 -32.66
N ASN A 723 17.80 3.80 -32.36
CA ASN A 723 18.33 5.05 -31.82
C ASN A 723 19.59 5.46 -32.60
N PRO A 724 19.46 6.04 -33.80
CA PRO A 724 20.60 6.31 -34.67
C PRO A 724 21.46 7.48 -34.17
N SER A 725 22.74 7.44 -34.50
CA SER A 725 23.66 8.57 -34.33
C SER A 725 24.13 9.08 -35.68
N VAL A 726 23.97 10.39 -35.93
CA VAL A 726 24.32 11.02 -37.21
C VAL A 726 25.08 12.33 -36.97
N ALA A 727 25.89 12.75 -37.93
CA ALA A 727 26.62 14.03 -37.87
C ALA A 727 26.20 14.97 -39.00
N PHE A 728 26.05 16.25 -38.69
CA PHE A 728 25.74 17.28 -39.68
C PHE A 728 27.00 18.13 -39.97
N PRO A 729 27.63 17.98 -41.15
CA PRO A 729 28.95 18.56 -41.41
C PRO A 729 28.95 20.07 -41.67
N ASN A 730 27.81 20.67 -42.02
CA ASN A 730 27.72 22.07 -42.43
C ASN A 730 26.84 22.88 -41.46
N GLU A 731 27.09 24.17 -41.35
CA GLU A 731 26.23 25.07 -40.58
C GLU A 731 24.85 25.21 -41.26
N GLY A 732 23.79 25.29 -40.47
CA GLY A 732 22.42 25.36 -40.97
C GLY A 732 21.39 24.81 -39.98
N THR A 733 20.12 24.85 -40.38
CA THR A 733 19.02 24.21 -39.65
C THR A 733 18.53 22.99 -40.43
N TYR A 734 18.26 21.89 -39.72
CA TYR A 734 17.95 20.61 -40.32
C TYR A 734 16.63 20.06 -39.80
N THR A 735 15.83 19.53 -40.73
CA THR A 735 14.59 18.83 -40.43
C THR A 735 14.90 17.36 -40.15
N VAL A 736 14.24 16.79 -39.14
CA VAL A 736 14.34 15.36 -38.83
C VAL A 736 12.98 14.72 -38.93
N THR A 737 12.92 13.55 -39.56
CA THR A 737 11.69 12.77 -39.70
C THR A 737 11.89 11.34 -39.20
N LEU A 738 10.95 10.85 -38.41
CA LEU A 738 10.81 9.46 -38.00
C LEU A 738 9.46 8.93 -38.49
N ARG A 739 9.48 7.79 -39.17
CA ARG A 739 8.30 7.04 -39.58
C ARG A 739 8.25 5.73 -38.81
N ALA A 740 7.16 5.50 -38.09
CA ALA A 740 6.91 4.26 -37.34
C ALA A 740 5.84 3.43 -38.06
N LYS A 741 6.04 2.12 -38.19
CA LYS A 741 5.16 1.22 -38.96
C LYS A 741 4.81 -0.07 -38.20
N ASN A 742 3.59 -0.56 -38.43
CA ASN A 742 3.15 -1.93 -38.14
C ASN A 742 2.12 -2.38 -39.21
N SER A 743 1.53 -3.58 -39.06
CA SER A 743 0.52 -4.07 -40.02
C SER A 743 -0.76 -3.23 -40.12
N GLU A 744 -1.11 -2.45 -39.10
CA GLU A 744 -2.32 -1.62 -39.09
C GLU A 744 -2.11 -0.27 -39.78
N GLY A 745 -0.85 0.13 -39.96
CA GLY A 745 -0.49 1.33 -40.70
C GLY A 745 0.82 1.95 -40.23
N GLU A 746 0.93 3.25 -40.46
CA GLU A 746 2.12 4.04 -40.14
C GLU A 746 1.74 5.40 -39.58
N ASP A 747 2.68 6.00 -38.86
CA ASP A 747 2.65 7.41 -38.46
C ASP A 747 4.02 8.06 -38.68
N VAL A 748 4.04 9.37 -38.89
CA VAL A 748 5.23 10.14 -39.25
C VAL A 748 5.35 11.36 -38.36
N ALA A 749 6.42 11.40 -37.57
CA ALA A 749 6.82 12.59 -36.82
C ALA A 749 7.86 13.37 -37.63
N THR A 750 7.58 14.63 -37.93
CA THR A 750 8.54 15.56 -38.58
C THR A 750 8.75 16.77 -37.70
N LYS A 751 9.99 16.99 -37.25
CA LYS A 751 10.40 18.23 -36.56
C LYS A 751 11.23 19.08 -37.52
N LYS A 752 10.62 20.17 -38.01
CA LYS A 752 11.29 21.14 -38.89
C LYS A 752 12.28 21.98 -38.09
N GLU A 753 13.41 22.32 -38.72
CA GLU A 753 14.47 23.17 -38.13
C GLU A 753 14.91 22.69 -36.72
N PHE A 754 14.85 21.38 -36.48
CA PHE A 754 15.02 20.80 -35.16
C PHE A 754 16.48 20.80 -34.69
N ILE A 755 17.41 20.53 -35.60
CA ILE A 755 18.85 20.58 -35.32
C ILE A 755 19.41 21.87 -35.92
N THR A 756 20.08 22.67 -35.10
CA THR A 756 20.85 23.83 -35.53
C THR A 756 22.33 23.53 -35.40
N VAL A 757 23.06 23.67 -36.50
CA VAL A 757 24.51 23.50 -36.56
C VAL A 757 25.16 24.87 -36.71
N THR A 758 26.02 25.24 -35.77
CA THR A 758 26.76 26.50 -35.82
C THR A 758 28.09 26.39 -35.09
N LYS A 759 29.11 27.10 -35.59
CA LYS A 759 30.41 27.21 -34.91
C LYS A 759 30.29 27.88 -33.55
N GLU A 760 29.26 28.69 -33.30
CA GLU A 760 28.99 29.30 -31.99
C GLU A 760 28.75 28.23 -30.91
N ALA A 761 28.22 27.06 -31.29
CA ALA A 761 27.98 25.95 -30.37
C ALA A 761 29.30 25.31 -29.87
N ALA A 762 30.43 25.50 -30.57
CA ALA A 762 31.74 24.99 -30.14
C ALA A 762 32.23 25.64 -28.82
N GLY A 763 31.70 26.82 -28.46
CA GLY A 763 31.93 27.46 -27.14
C GLY A 763 31.12 26.86 -25.98
N GLY A 764 30.26 25.88 -26.27
CA GLY A 764 29.41 25.18 -25.32
C GLY A 764 28.08 25.89 -25.04
N VAL A 765 27.08 25.08 -24.66
CA VAL A 765 25.78 25.51 -24.15
C VAL A 765 25.89 25.75 -22.64
N GLY A 766 25.24 26.77 -22.10
CA GLY A 766 25.25 27.07 -20.66
C GLY A 766 23.85 27.23 -20.09
N ASP A 767 23.72 27.06 -18.77
CA ASP A 767 22.49 27.42 -18.04
C ASP A 767 22.33 28.94 -17.99
N LEU A 768 21.32 29.41 -18.70
CA LEU A 768 20.94 30.80 -18.86
C LEU A 768 20.10 31.31 -17.69
N ALA A 769 19.49 30.40 -16.92
CA ALA A 769 18.65 30.71 -15.77
C ALA A 769 19.44 30.79 -14.46
N LEU A 770 20.68 30.30 -14.44
CA LEU A 770 21.55 30.34 -13.27
C LEU A 770 21.65 31.75 -12.67
N ASN A 771 21.27 31.88 -11.40
CA ASN A 771 21.23 33.11 -10.61
C ASN A 771 20.32 34.22 -11.19
N LYS A 772 19.34 33.88 -12.03
CA LYS A 772 18.35 34.83 -12.56
C LYS A 772 17.20 35.07 -11.59
N GLN A 773 16.45 36.14 -11.87
CA GLN A 773 15.24 36.45 -11.12
C GLN A 773 14.10 35.54 -11.57
N ALA A 774 13.34 35.03 -10.60
CA ALA A 774 12.15 34.23 -10.85
C ALA A 774 10.98 34.65 -9.97
N THR A 775 9.79 34.46 -10.51
CA THR A 775 8.50 34.59 -9.80
C THR A 775 7.77 33.27 -9.87
N ALA A 776 6.88 32.99 -8.92
CA ALA A 776 6.12 31.74 -8.88
C ALA A 776 4.70 31.96 -8.37
N SER A 777 3.84 30.94 -8.55
CA SER A 777 2.48 30.89 -8.02
C SER A 777 2.44 31.08 -6.50
N SER A 778 3.28 30.34 -5.79
CA SER A 778 3.43 30.39 -4.33
C SER A 778 4.79 29.80 -3.93
N PHE A 779 5.15 29.93 -2.65
CA PHE A 779 6.21 29.14 -2.05
C PHE A 779 5.94 28.93 -0.54
N VAL A 780 6.44 27.84 0.04
CA VAL A 780 6.13 27.45 1.42
C VAL A 780 6.76 28.42 2.44
N ASN A 781 8.01 28.83 2.23
CA ASN A 781 8.74 29.75 3.10
C ASN A 781 9.98 30.34 2.40
N ASP A 782 10.62 31.33 3.01
CA ASP A 782 11.77 32.04 2.43
C ASP A 782 12.99 31.16 2.09
N ARG A 783 13.10 29.94 2.63
CA ARG A 783 14.16 28.96 2.30
C ARG A 783 13.79 28.05 1.13
N GLU A 784 12.57 28.14 0.63
CA GLU A 784 12.04 27.38 -0.51
C GLU A 784 11.47 28.30 -1.61
N ALA A 785 11.93 29.55 -1.63
CA ALA A 785 11.58 30.56 -2.62
C ALA A 785 12.05 30.19 -4.05
N PRO A 786 11.44 30.76 -5.11
CA PRO A 786 11.69 30.38 -6.51
C PRO A 786 13.15 30.41 -6.96
N LYS A 787 13.96 31.31 -6.39
CA LYS A 787 15.39 31.45 -6.68
C LYS A 787 16.19 30.16 -6.44
N PHE A 788 15.75 29.30 -5.52
CA PHE A 788 16.45 28.06 -5.17
C PHE A 788 16.28 26.96 -6.21
N ALA A 789 15.37 27.11 -7.17
CA ALA A 789 15.39 26.25 -8.36
C ALA A 789 16.48 26.68 -9.36
N LEU A 790 17.10 27.85 -9.19
CA LEU A 790 17.99 28.48 -10.17
C LEU A 790 19.41 28.77 -9.63
N ASP A 791 19.79 28.22 -8.49
CA ASP A 791 21.05 28.53 -7.80
C ASP A 791 22.17 27.51 -8.08
N GLY A 792 21.85 26.42 -8.81
CA GLY A 792 22.78 25.34 -9.13
C GLY A 792 23.10 24.41 -7.96
N ASN A 793 22.33 24.47 -6.86
CA ASN A 793 22.55 23.64 -5.68
C ASN A 793 21.43 22.61 -5.51
N ASP A 794 21.77 21.34 -5.75
CA ASP A 794 20.82 20.22 -5.69
C ASP A 794 20.38 19.85 -4.25
N LYS A 795 20.66 20.72 -3.25
CA LYS A 795 20.19 20.61 -1.86
C LYS A 795 19.17 21.67 -1.48
N THR A 796 18.93 22.66 -2.33
CA THR A 796 17.91 23.70 -2.17
C THR A 796 16.84 23.52 -3.23
N LYS A 797 15.61 23.99 -2.97
CA LYS A 797 14.46 23.78 -3.87
C LYS A 797 13.51 24.96 -3.86
N TRP A 798 12.78 25.12 -4.96
CA TRP A 798 11.49 25.79 -4.93
C TRP A 798 10.41 24.78 -4.52
N CYS A 799 9.60 25.14 -3.53
CA CYS A 799 8.48 24.32 -3.07
C CYS A 799 7.19 25.14 -3.01
N ALA A 800 6.13 24.66 -3.66
CA ALA A 800 4.81 25.29 -3.68
C ALA A 800 3.72 24.30 -3.25
N VAL A 801 2.75 24.76 -2.45
CA VAL A 801 1.64 23.97 -1.89
C VAL A 801 0.30 24.67 -2.16
N GLY A 802 -0.81 23.95 -1.97
CA GLY A 802 -2.18 24.42 -2.24
C GLY A 802 -2.74 23.92 -3.57
N ASP A 803 -3.87 24.50 -4.00
CA ASP A 803 -4.54 24.14 -5.24
C ASP A 803 -3.64 24.48 -6.45
N GLY A 804 -3.32 23.47 -7.26
CA GLY A 804 -2.55 23.64 -8.49
C GLY A 804 -3.37 24.26 -9.64
N PRO A 805 -2.74 24.51 -10.80
CA PRO A 805 -1.34 24.22 -11.13
C PRO A 805 -0.34 25.20 -10.48
N HIS A 806 0.88 24.72 -10.21
CA HIS A 806 1.97 25.53 -9.66
C HIS A 806 2.90 25.97 -10.78
N TRP A 807 3.33 27.23 -10.81
CA TRP A 807 4.19 27.73 -11.89
C TRP A 807 5.38 28.51 -11.36
N LEU A 808 6.48 28.48 -12.12
CA LEU A 808 7.69 29.27 -11.91
C LEU A 808 8.12 29.91 -13.24
N THR A 809 8.31 31.22 -13.24
CA THR A 809 8.70 32.02 -14.41
C THR A 809 10.04 32.70 -14.18
N VAL A 810 10.97 32.55 -15.13
CA VAL A 810 12.33 33.10 -15.11
C VAL A 810 12.45 34.22 -16.14
N ASP A 811 13.04 35.37 -15.78
CA ASP A 811 13.53 36.39 -16.73
C ASP A 811 15.03 36.19 -16.97
N LEU A 812 15.41 35.83 -18.19
CA LEU A 812 16.81 35.61 -18.58
C LEU A 812 17.62 36.93 -18.61
N GLY A 813 16.95 38.08 -18.54
CA GLY A 813 17.49 39.44 -18.52
C GLY A 813 17.61 40.08 -19.89
N SER A 814 17.73 39.28 -20.95
CA SER A 814 17.73 39.70 -22.35
C SER A 814 17.22 38.56 -23.25
N THR A 815 16.94 38.83 -24.53
CA THR A 815 16.60 37.77 -25.49
C THR A 815 17.79 36.83 -25.69
N ARG A 816 17.56 35.53 -25.53
CA ARG A 816 18.55 34.45 -25.68
C ARG A 816 18.05 33.38 -26.63
N LYS A 817 18.98 32.64 -27.22
CA LYS A 817 18.68 31.43 -28.01
C LYS A 817 18.75 30.21 -27.10
N VAL A 818 17.59 29.64 -26.80
CA VAL A 818 17.39 28.48 -25.92
C VAL A 818 17.32 27.21 -26.77
N SER A 819 18.03 26.17 -26.35
CA SER A 819 18.10 24.86 -27.02
C SER A 819 17.55 23.72 -26.15
N GLY A 820 17.32 23.93 -24.85
CA GLY A 820 16.71 22.90 -24.02
C GLY A 820 16.57 23.26 -22.55
N PHE A 821 16.12 22.28 -21.77
CA PHE A 821 15.85 22.43 -20.34
C PHE A 821 16.29 21.19 -19.56
N VAL A 822 16.68 21.39 -18.30
CA VAL A 822 16.87 20.32 -17.32
C VAL A 822 15.98 20.64 -16.12
N VAL A 823 15.16 19.67 -15.70
CA VAL A 823 14.35 19.77 -14.49
C VAL A 823 14.82 18.71 -13.50
N LYS A 824 15.26 19.13 -12.32
CA LYS A 824 15.63 18.26 -11.20
C LYS A 824 14.45 18.22 -10.21
N HIS A 825 13.88 17.03 -10.07
CA HIS A 825 12.70 16.76 -9.26
C HIS A 825 13.10 16.34 -7.83
N ALA A 826 12.11 15.96 -7.02
CA ALA A 826 12.30 15.67 -5.59
C ALA A 826 13.40 14.63 -5.30
N GLU A 827 13.46 13.54 -6.08
CA GLU A 827 14.45 12.47 -5.92
C GLU A 827 15.89 12.93 -6.19
N ALA A 828 16.10 13.86 -7.13
CA ALA A 828 17.44 14.42 -7.35
C ALA A 828 17.96 15.17 -6.11
N GLY A 829 17.05 15.72 -5.31
CA GLY A 829 17.35 16.33 -4.01
C GLY A 829 17.51 15.34 -2.85
N GLY A 830 17.20 14.06 -3.06
CA GLY A 830 17.22 13.00 -2.04
C GLY A 830 15.87 12.72 -1.38
N GLU A 831 14.76 13.23 -1.92
CA GLU A 831 13.40 12.87 -1.46
C GLU A 831 12.90 11.58 -2.15
N ALA A 832 11.74 11.06 -1.72
CA ALA A 832 11.18 9.84 -2.30
C ALA A 832 10.77 10.06 -3.78
N ALA A 833 11.01 9.06 -4.64
CA ALA A 833 10.61 9.10 -6.05
C ALA A 833 9.10 9.32 -6.28
N ALA A 834 8.26 8.98 -5.30
CA ALA A 834 6.83 9.27 -5.33
C ALA A 834 6.51 10.78 -5.40
N PHE A 835 7.43 11.64 -4.95
CA PHE A 835 7.32 13.09 -5.00
C PHE A 835 7.92 13.71 -6.27
N ASN A 836 8.42 12.90 -7.21
CA ASN A 836 8.85 13.41 -8.51
C ASN A 836 7.65 14.02 -9.24
N THR A 837 7.87 15.19 -9.84
CA THR A 837 6.86 15.88 -10.64
C THR A 837 6.39 15.00 -11.77
N ARG A 838 5.09 14.70 -11.79
CA ARG A 838 4.52 13.75 -12.74
C ARG A 838 4.18 14.41 -14.05
N ASP A 839 3.44 15.52 -14.01
CA ASP A 839 2.98 16.22 -15.21
C ASP A 839 3.40 17.69 -15.15
N PHE A 840 4.04 18.17 -16.21
CA PHE A 840 4.45 19.56 -16.33
C PHE A 840 4.64 20.01 -17.79
N GLU A 841 4.56 21.31 -17.99
CA GLU A 841 4.75 21.97 -19.28
C GLU A 841 5.84 23.04 -19.15
N ILE A 842 6.59 23.26 -20.23
CA ILE A 842 7.53 24.40 -20.32
C ILE A 842 7.13 25.27 -21.49
N SER A 843 7.02 26.57 -21.24
CA SER A 843 6.70 27.59 -22.23
C SER A 843 7.75 28.69 -22.27
N VAL A 844 7.92 29.29 -23.44
CA VAL A 844 8.84 30.42 -23.67
C VAL A 844 8.09 31.66 -24.16
N SER A 845 8.66 32.83 -23.91
CA SER A 845 8.08 34.11 -24.32
C SER A 845 9.16 35.19 -24.54
N LEU A 846 8.88 36.13 -25.44
CA LEU A 846 9.71 37.33 -25.64
C LEU A 846 9.28 38.50 -24.75
N ASP A 847 8.00 38.56 -24.37
CA ASP A 847 7.39 39.72 -23.70
C ASP A 847 6.79 39.40 -22.31
N GLY A 848 6.81 38.13 -21.90
CA GLY A 848 6.26 37.63 -20.65
C GLY A 848 4.72 37.52 -20.64
N LYS A 849 4.07 37.83 -21.76
CA LYS A 849 2.60 37.86 -21.92
C LYS A 849 2.11 36.79 -22.87
N ASN A 850 2.74 36.69 -24.04
CA ASN A 850 2.42 35.71 -25.06
C ASN A 850 3.36 34.50 -24.91
N TRP A 851 2.79 33.34 -24.61
CA TRP A 851 3.54 32.13 -24.27
C TRP A 851 3.39 31.07 -25.36
N THR A 852 4.51 30.47 -25.76
CA THR A 852 4.54 29.32 -26.66
C THR A 852 5.02 28.10 -25.87
N GLN A 853 4.19 27.06 -25.80
CA GLN A 853 4.56 25.79 -25.19
C GLN A 853 5.58 25.05 -26.06
N VAL A 854 6.67 24.60 -25.46
CA VAL A 854 7.78 23.92 -26.14
C VAL A 854 8.08 22.53 -25.56
N VAL A 855 7.57 22.23 -24.35
CA VAL A 855 7.66 20.91 -23.71
C VAL A 855 6.32 20.58 -23.07
N ASP A 856 5.86 19.35 -23.24
CA ASP A 856 4.72 18.75 -22.55
C ASP A 856 5.12 17.36 -22.04
N VAL A 857 5.06 17.17 -20.73
CA VAL A 857 5.45 15.94 -20.06
C VAL A 857 4.27 15.45 -19.23
N LYS A 858 3.89 14.20 -19.46
CA LYS A 858 2.92 13.46 -18.67
C LYS A 858 3.56 12.18 -18.13
N GLY A 859 3.21 11.78 -16.92
CA GLY A 859 3.64 10.51 -16.32
C GLY A 859 5.14 10.40 -16.03
N ASN A 860 5.86 11.50 -15.84
CA ASN A 860 7.29 11.46 -15.52
C ASN A 860 7.53 10.76 -14.18
N THR A 861 8.46 9.82 -14.16
CA THR A 861 8.92 9.12 -12.95
C THR A 861 10.37 9.42 -12.61
N LEU A 862 11.11 10.12 -13.48
CA LEU A 862 12.54 10.38 -13.34
C LEU A 862 12.81 11.47 -12.30
N GLY A 863 13.84 11.28 -11.47
CA GLY A 863 14.38 12.33 -10.59
C GLY A 863 15.03 13.49 -11.35
N THR A 864 15.46 13.30 -12.60
CA THR A 864 15.94 14.38 -13.47
C THR A 864 15.48 14.13 -14.90
N SER A 865 14.82 15.12 -15.49
CA SER A 865 14.35 15.07 -16.89
C SER A 865 15.06 16.12 -17.75
N LYS A 866 15.34 15.76 -19.01
CA LYS A 866 16.06 16.61 -19.98
C LYS A 866 15.23 16.76 -21.25
N HIS A 867 15.13 17.99 -21.75
CA HIS A 867 14.22 18.33 -22.85
C HIS A 867 14.92 19.21 -23.87
N SER A 868 15.38 18.62 -24.98
CA SER A 868 15.96 19.36 -26.11
C SER A 868 14.87 19.88 -27.03
N ILE A 869 14.93 21.16 -27.37
CA ILE A 869 13.97 21.84 -28.25
C ILE A 869 14.67 22.41 -29.49
N ALA A 870 13.92 22.69 -30.55
CA ALA A 870 14.46 23.50 -31.65
C ALA A 870 14.97 24.85 -31.11
N LEU A 871 16.05 25.37 -31.69
CA LEU A 871 16.67 26.60 -31.21
C LEU A 871 15.65 27.76 -31.26
N THR A 872 15.28 28.28 -30.09
CA THR A 872 14.17 29.23 -29.96
C THR A 872 14.61 30.50 -29.24
N GLU A 873 14.17 31.65 -29.73
CA GLU A 873 14.41 32.93 -29.05
C GLU A 873 13.44 33.11 -27.88
N ALA A 874 13.98 33.39 -26.70
CA ALA A 874 13.19 33.63 -25.49
C ALA A 874 13.89 34.63 -24.57
N ARG A 875 13.10 35.46 -23.89
CA ARG A 875 13.54 36.22 -22.73
C ARG A 875 12.97 35.64 -21.43
N TYR A 876 11.74 35.15 -21.49
CA TYR A 876 11.04 34.57 -20.36
C TYR A 876 10.79 33.08 -20.59
N VAL A 877 10.96 32.29 -19.53
CA VAL A 877 10.69 30.84 -19.55
C VAL A 877 9.80 30.50 -18.36
N LYS A 878 8.77 29.69 -18.56
CA LYS A 878 7.82 29.28 -17.53
C LYS A 878 7.74 27.76 -17.44
N LEU A 879 7.97 27.23 -16.25
CA LEU A 879 7.62 25.87 -15.84
C LEU A 879 6.23 25.87 -15.22
N ASN A 880 5.32 25.04 -15.72
CA ASN A 880 3.96 24.88 -15.22
C ASN A 880 3.73 23.43 -14.79
N VAL A 881 3.67 23.19 -13.48
CA VAL A 881 3.44 21.88 -12.86
C VAL A 881 1.94 21.64 -12.74
N THR A 882 1.43 20.71 -13.56
CA THR A 882 0.00 20.37 -13.62
C THR A 882 -0.36 19.18 -12.74
N LYS A 883 0.57 18.25 -12.52
CA LYS A 883 0.45 17.19 -11.51
C LYS A 883 1.74 17.05 -10.70
N PRO A 884 1.75 17.49 -9.42
CA PRO A 884 2.98 17.64 -8.65
C PRO A 884 3.67 16.34 -8.22
N THR A 885 2.93 15.24 -8.07
CA THR A 885 3.48 13.97 -7.57
C THR A 885 2.87 12.75 -8.27
N GLN A 886 3.38 11.55 -7.96
CA GLN A 886 2.81 10.29 -8.46
C GLN A 886 1.47 9.94 -7.80
N GLY A 887 1.19 10.50 -6.62
CA GLY A 887 0.00 10.22 -5.81
C GLY A 887 -0.91 11.44 -5.63
N GLY A 888 -1.55 11.53 -4.46
CA GLY A 888 -2.50 12.61 -4.11
C GLY A 888 -1.86 13.88 -3.56
N ASP A 889 -0.55 13.89 -3.29
CA ASP A 889 0.15 15.07 -2.78
C ASP A 889 0.19 16.19 -3.84
N THR A 890 -0.19 17.40 -3.43
CA THR A 890 -0.32 18.58 -4.28
C THR A 890 0.90 19.50 -4.25
N ALA A 891 1.98 19.13 -3.56
CA ALA A 891 3.16 19.96 -3.44
C ALA A 891 4.14 19.80 -4.63
N ALA A 892 4.46 20.91 -5.31
CA ALA A 892 5.49 20.94 -6.35
C ALA A 892 6.86 21.18 -5.71
N ARG A 893 7.84 20.30 -6.00
CA ARG A 893 9.21 20.34 -5.45
C ARG A 893 10.24 20.30 -6.58
N ILE A 894 10.86 21.44 -6.87
CA ILE A 894 11.83 21.59 -7.96
C ILE A 894 13.18 21.98 -7.38
N TYR A 895 14.13 21.04 -7.41
CA TYR A 895 15.51 21.22 -6.97
C TYR A 895 16.40 21.90 -8.01
N GLY A 896 15.94 21.99 -9.25
CA GLY A 896 16.68 22.64 -10.32
C GLY A 896 15.82 22.85 -11.56
N PHE A 897 15.87 24.05 -12.12
CA PHE A 897 15.26 24.39 -13.40
C PHE A 897 16.25 25.14 -14.28
N GLU A 898 17.00 24.39 -15.07
CA GLU A 898 18.07 24.92 -15.92
C GLU A 898 17.51 25.22 -17.31
N VAL A 899 17.90 26.37 -17.87
CA VAL A 899 17.53 26.79 -19.24
C VAL A 899 18.79 26.81 -20.08
N HIS A 900 18.96 25.85 -20.99
CA HIS A 900 20.20 25.67 -21.74
C HIS A 900 20.14 26.42 -23.07
N GLY A 901 21.18 27.17 -23.40
CA GLY A 901 21.30 27.86 -24.69
C GLY A 901 22.68 28.49 -24.94
N LEU A 902 22.79 29.29 -26.01
CA LEU A 902 24.04 29.98 -26.36
C LEU A 902 24.40 31.03 -25.30
N LYS A 903 25.67 31.03 -24.86
CA LYS A 903 26.18 31.95 -23.83
C LYS A 903 26.20 33.41 -24.28
N ALA A 904 26.41 33.69 -25.57
CA ALA A 904 26.36 35.05 -26.11
C ALA A 904 24.90 35.54 -26.25
N PRO A 905 24.57 36.79 -25.89
CA PRO A 905 23.27 37.39 -26.19
C PRO A 905 23.11 37.61 -27.71
N VAL A 906 21.87 37.68 -28.20
CA VAL A 906 21.60 38.04 -29.61
C VAL A 906 22.06 39.49 -29.83
N PRO A 907 22.88 39.81 -30.86
CA PRO A 907 23.34 41.18 -31.12
C PRO A 907 22.16 42.13 -31.28
N THR A 908 22.21 43.29 -30.62
CA THR A 908 21.21 44.34 -30.81
C THR A 908 21.51 45.15 -32.06
N PHE A 909 20.51 45.84 -32.63
CA PHE A 909 20.68 46.68 -33.83
C PHE A 909 21.81 47.73 -33.68
N THR A 910 22.12 48.14 -32.45
CA THR A 910 23.25 49.00 -32.07
C THR A 910 24.62 48.33 -32.22
N ASP A 911 24.75 47.04 -31.94
CA ASP A 911 26.02 46.30 -32.05
C ASP A 911 26.44 46.09 -33.52
N ILE A 912 25.47 46.05 -34.43
CA ILE A 912 25.74 45.95 -35.87
C ILE A 912 26.29 47.28 -36.40
N GLN A 913 25.82 48.43 -35.92
CA GLN A 913 26.32 49.74 -36.38
C GLN A 913 27.79 49.99 -36.02
N ASP A 914 28.24 49.54 -34.84
CA ASP A 914 29.64 49.69 -34.41
C ASP A 914 30.62 48.75 -35.16
N HIS A 915 30.13 47.65 -35.74
CA HIS A 915 30.96 46.73 -36.52
C HIS A 915 31.18 47.20 -37.96
N TRP A 916 30.26 47.99 -38.53
CA TRP A 916 30.45 48.64 -39.84
C TRP A 916 31.17 50.00 -39.76
N ALA A 917 31.39 50.52 -38.55
CA ALA A 917 32.11 51.78 -38.30
C ALA A 917 33.59 51.58 -37.88
N ARG A 918 34.11 50.34 -37.88
CA ARG A 918 35.50 50.01 -37.59
C ARG A 918 36.25 49.45 -38.79
#